data_AF-A0A938UBU3-F1
#
_entry.id   AF-A0A938UBU3-F1
#
_cell.length_a   1.000
_cell.length_b   1.000
_cell.length_c   1.000
_cell.angle_alpha   90.00
_cell.angle_beta   90.00
_cell.angle_gamma   90.00
#
_symmetry.space_group_name_H-M   'P 1'
#
loop_
_entity.id
_entity.type
_entity.pdbx_description
1 polymer ?
#
loop_
_entity_poly.entity_id
_entity_poly.type
_entity_poly.pdbx_seq_one_letter_code
_entity_poly.pdbx_strand_id
1 'polypeptide(L)'
;MKPLFPAHSLRAPRALFLLSVALVAACEPLSCQGRVTDNIQAVKQDDVPALAPRCPDGDFSGDVDVTTQAELDTLAGCNTIRGSVIIHDSVDIVDLSALANLQRIDNGYLLALNNAALTSINLPLLSNVDNGLTAIDNPALTKMILPALPNVEGDLTLRNNARLAQLSFPQVERVQTSTAIVGGVPVVISVGNVILGELPSLVSLGGAFPVLQGIDGSLEVFATGLRTFAGLENLREIRNQGGAATARTKFRVDKLNPALAVGIDFDDGFNIVPAGNPDLVSFAGLNDLSTIAGDVVVGFNPSLRDFSGLDDVKRIENGGVAASLYVFENDNLTGFLGLDGDGDGDGADDGLDTITGSLFVGLYFDRFGQPVAGGNDRLVNLDGLDQLQAIGGAAPGAPLPRGLILAFNDELEDLQGLDSLTTLPGDLVILGSQRLASLKGALALREVGGSVIFGQLLRRDGQPFDPDEQVEDNKLKDVGFPADESGALLPQVRDPGVRFDPNGGEDGFDVLTTIGKDLVVAFSDLADLQLTNPDSDNNLTTIGGRVTLYGNDTPTDLQGLQTVRQLGGLVVNFAVNAQGDLRPFPSADFTSFAGLQVDALGAGGLHLGFDDNLDDASLATLPAFATIAGSVTLARAENRNNVGPTSLVGLRADVVGGDLAVCTLKNGDAAPIAADLDNLTALDLDNVGVVRGDVLVRSCSELVDTSAGLRAVDGALELTDLPSLRQLAGMDQLQTAGAVLLHDLAGLTSVSLPALLAVAGNVEVVNDPALSSLAFGLTRVGGTLRLVELGELGDVGGLQALTSVGGDLELIDCGALDDTNGLGALTDVGGDLRLRRLDSLTNEARAGGAKDLSFPSLVQVGGLEITAMDDLEDLAGLESLARVGVDDAGSLTGGGALVIAGNRRLATLFGLQGLVQVGRKLSIVGNERLTEFSFDDDDGDREPDSNKNGIVGDIDDADAVFEAGFVDAFTALGAPREENGVPIGGSDGVVEVRNN
;
A
#
# COMPACT_ATOMS: atom_id res chain seq x y z
N MET A 1 -13.38 -14.13 23.44
CA MET A 1 -11.93 -14.03 23.73
C MET A 1 -11.60 -14.99 24.88
N LYS A 2 -10.50 -15.76 24.78
CA LYS A 2 -9.90 -16.49 25.91
C LYS A 2 -9.06 -15.48 26.72
N PRO A 3 -9.07 -15.48 28.07
CA PRO A 3 -8.26 -14.55 28.84
C PRO A 3 -6.78 -14.95 28.81
N LEU A 4 -5.93 -14.03 28.37
CA LEU A 4 -4.47 -14.10 28.48
C LEU A 4 -4.06 -13.56 29.86
N PHE A 5 -3.65 -14.45 30.78
CA PHE A 5 -2.54 -14.36 31.75
C PHE A 5 -2.71 -15.41 32.87
N PRO A 6 -1.60 -15.98 33.41
CA PRO A 6 -1.63 -17.15 34.28
C PRO A 6 -2.06 -16.80 35.71
N ALA A 7 -2.97 -17.61 36.23
CA ALA A 7 -3.46 -17.54 37.60
C ALA A 7 -2.32 -17.79 38.60
N HIS A 8 -1.94 -16.76 39.37
CA HIS A 8 -1.64 -16.89 40.79
C HIS A 8 -1.67 -15.51 41.47
N SER A 9 -2.59 -15.36 42.45
CA SER A 9 -2.62 -14.36 43.53
C SER A 9 -3.27 -12.97 43.35
N LEU A 10 -4.42 -12.85 42.68
CA LEU A 10 -5.36 -11.73 42.90
C LEU A 10 -6.79 -12.28 43.02
N ARG A 11 -7.53 -11.84 44.05
CA ARG A 11 -8.92 -12.28 44.32
C ARG A 11 -9.82 -11.87 43.15
N ALA A 12 -10.39 -12.87 42.48
CA ALA A 12 -10.98 -12.82 41.14
C ALA A 12 -12.35 -12.11 40.91
N PRO A 13 -13.12 -11.57 41.89
CA PRO A 13 -14.37 -10.85 41.56
C PRO A 13 -14.17 -9.40 41.11
N ARG A 14 -13.13 -8.71 41.60
CA ARG A 14 -12.94 -7.26 41.41
C ARG A 14 -12.42 -6.86 40.02
N ALA A 15 -11.61 -7.71 39.39
CA ALA A 15 -10.99 -7.39 38.10
C ALA A 15 -11.96 -7.50 36.91
N LEU A 16 -12.99 -8.36 37.01
CA LEU A 16 -14.01 -8.50 35.97
C LEU A 16 -15.02 -7.33 35.99
N PHE A 17 -15.32 -6.82 37.20
CA PHE A 17 -16.21 -5.68 37.43
C PHE A 17 -15.58 -4.33 36.98
N LEU A 18 -14.26 -4.16 37.21
CA LEU A 18 -13.50 -3.00 36.72
C LEU A 18 -13.42 -2.96 35.19
N LEU A 19 -13.33 -4.12 34.52
CA LEU A 19 -13.33 -4.21 33.06
C LEU A 19 -14.71 -3.82 32.47
N SER A 20 -15.81 -4.10 33.18
CA SER A 20 -17.15 -3.72 32.73
C SER A 20 -17.46 -2.24 32.91
N VAL A 21 -16.96 -1.57 33.96
CA VAL A 21 -17.19 -0.13 34.17
C VAL A 21 -16.37 0.72 33.19
N ALA A 22 -15.15 0.28 32.82
CA ALA A 22 -14.37 0.91 31.76
C ALA A 22 -14.97 0.72 30.35
N LEU A 23 -15.69 -0.39 30.11
CA LEU A 23 -16.44 -0.61 28.86
C LEU A 23 -17.74 0.21 28.77
N VAL A 24 -18.29 0.66 29.90
CA VAL A 24 -19.56 1.41 29.94
C VAL A 24 -19.42 2.84 29.38
N ALA A 25 -18.21 3.38 29.31
CA ALA A 25 -17.94 4.68 28.71
C ALA A 25 -18.05 4.69 27.16
N ALA A 26 -18.06 3.51 26.51
CA ALA A 26 -17.95 3.37 25.05
C ALA A 26 -19.22 2.77 24.37
N CYS A 27 -20.38 2.84 25.02
CA CYS A 27 -21.57 2.05 24.63
C CYS A 27 -22.53 2.79 23.67
N GLU A 28 -22.96 2.14 22.57
CA GLU A 28 -23.97 2.68 21.63
C GLU A 28 -25.37 2.90 22.26
N PRO A 29 -26.18 3.87 21.75
CA PRO A 29 -27.51 4.23 22.28
C PRO A 29 -28.57 3.11 22.26
N LEU A 30 -28.40 2.04 21.45
CA LEU A 30 -29.30 0.87 21.45
C LEU A 30 -28.75 -0.35 22.21
N SER A 31 -27.46 -0.42 22.52
CA SER A 31 -26.82 -1.63 23.05
C SER A 31 -26.72 -1.68 24.59
N CYS A 32 -26.92 -0.54 25.25
CA CYS A 32 -26.93 -0.42 26.71
C CYS A 32 -28.26 -0.81 27.38
N GLN A 33 -29.32 -1.08 26.61
CA GLN A 33 -30.51 -1.75 27.14
C GLN A 33 -30.19 -3.23 27.50
N GLY A 34 -29.67 -3.44 28.71
CA GLY A 34 -29.52 -4.76 29.37
C GLY A 34 -28.09 -5.28 29.56
N ARG A 35 -27.08 -4.82 28.79
CA ARG A 35 -25.72 -5.41 28.86
C ARG A 35 -24.88 -4.97 30.08
N VAL A 36 -25.06 -3.74 30.57
CA VAL A 36 -24.36 -3.24 31.77
C VAL A 36 -24.74 -4.08 32.99
N THR A 37 -26.00 -4.48 33.07
CA THR A 37 -26.59 -5.18 34.19
C THR A 37 -26.41 -6.70 34.09
N ASP A 38 -26.33 -7.25 32.88
CA ASP A 38 -25.93 -8.64 32.62
C ASP A 38 -24.49 -8.96 33.09
N ASN A 39 -23.55 -8.02 32.95
CA ASN A 39 -22.17 -8.20 33.45
C ASN A 39 -22.05 -8.10 34.98
N ILE A 40 -22.89 -7.26 35.62
CA ILE A 40 -23.02 -7.18 37.08
C ILE A 40 -23.62 -8.49 37.63
N GLN A 41 -24.59 -9.09 36.93
CA GLN A 41 -25.22 -10.36 37.30
C GLN A 41 -24.30 -11.59 37.16
N ALA A 42 -23.35 -11.58 36.22
CA ALA A 42 -22.45 -12.71 35.94
C ALA A 42 -21.42 -13.03 37.06
N VAL A 43 -21.26 -12.14 38.05
CA VAL A 43 -20.35 -12.33 39.21
C VAL A 43 -21.04 -13.01 40.40
N LYS A 44 -22.37 -13.27 40.34
CA LYS A 44 -23.09 -14.05 41.35
C LYS A 44 -22.83 -15.56 41.18
N GLN A 45 -21.65 -16.01 41.59
CA GLN A 45 -21.38 -17.41 41.84
C GLN A 45 -20.80 -17.59 43.24
N ASP A 46 -21.69 -17.46 44.23
CA ASP A 46 -21.75 -18.30 45.44
C ASP A 46 -22.86 -17.77 46.37
N ASP A 47 -24.00 -18.46 46.38
CA ASP A 47 -25.12 -18.23 47.28
C ASP A 47 -24.71 -18.47 48.74
N VAL A 48 -24.30 -17.41 49.44
CA VAL A 48 -24.43 -17.31 50.89
C VAL A 48 -25.31 -16.08 51.17
N PRO A 49 -26.40 -16.19 51.95
CA PRO A 49 -27.21 -15.02 52.27
C PRO A 49 -26.37 -14.05 53.12
N ALA A 50 -25.78 -13.05 52.46
CA ALA A 50 -25.12 -11.95 53.14
C ALA A 50 -26.18 -11.19 53.93
N LEU A 51 -25.89 -10.90 55.20
CA LEU A 51 -26.69 -9.97 55.99
C LEU A 51 -26.82 -8.67 55.18
N ALA A 52 -28.04 -8.15 55.03
CA ALA A 52 -28.27 -6.88 54.35
C ALA A 52 -27.28 -5.82 54.92
N PRO A 53 -26.58 -5.07 54.05
CA PRO A 53 -25.56 -4.13 54.47
C PRO A 53 -26.15 -3.12 55.45
N ARG A 54 -25.56 -2.99 56.64
CA ARG A 54 -26.00 -2.05 57.68
C ARG A 54 -24.78 -1.39 58.29
N CYS A 55 -24.92 -0.12 58.63
CA CYS A 55 -23.87 0.68 59.27
C CYS A 55 -24.22 1.05 60.73
N PRO A 56 -24.21 0.09 61.68
CA PRO A 56 -24.52 0.39 63.07
C PRO A 56 -23.52 1.36 63.73
N ASP A 57 -22.26 1.38 63.26
CA ASP A 57 -21.19 2.26 63.74
C ASP A 57 -20.85 3.40 62.75
N GLY A 58 -21.68 3.59 61.71
CA GLY A 58 -21.45 4.59 60.66
C GLY A 58 -20.53 4.15 59.52
N ASP A 59 -19.92 2.96 59.58
CA ASP A 59 -19.01 2.45 58.55
C ASP A 59 -19.49 1.12 57.96
N PHE A 60 -19.31 0.94 56.64
CA PHE A 60 -19.44 -0.35 55.94
C PHE A 60 -18.18 -0.66 55.15
N SER A 61 -17.83 -1.94 55.04
CA SER A 61 -16.71 -2.41 54.23
C SER A 61 -17.17 -3.51 53.29
N GLY A 62 -16.93 -3.31 52.00
CA GLY A 62 -17.46 -4.14 50.93
C GLY A 62 -18.22 -3.28 49.92
N ASP A 63 -18.49 -3.87 48.76
CA ASP A 63 -19.31 -3.24 47.73
C ASP A 63 -20.78 -3.36 48.13
N VAL A 64 -21.52 -2.28 47.91
CA VAL A 64 -22.94 -2.12 48.19
C VAL A 64 -23.67 -2.17 46.86
N ASP A 65 -24.55 -3.15 46.71
CA ASP A 65 -25.33 -3.39 45.49
C ASP A 65 -26.82 -3.33 45.83
N VAL A 66 -27.54 -2.38 45.21
CA VAL A 66 -28.89 -1.97 45.59
C VAL A 66 -29.79 -1.89 44.35
N THR A 67 -30.90 -2.61 44.40
CA THR A 67 -31.91 -2.63 43.31
C THR A 67 -33.29 -2.17 43.76
N THR A 68 -33.54 -2.08 45.07
CA THR A 68 -34.84 -1.68 45.63
C THR A 68 -34.73 -0.63 46.73
N GLN A 69 -35.80 0.15 46.94
CA GLN A 69 -35.84 1.14 48.03
C GLN A 69 -35.63 0.49 49.40
N ALA A 70 -36.16 -0.72 49.61
CA ALA A 70 -36.01 -1.44 50.88
C ALA A 70 -34.54 -1.81 51.18
N GLU A 71 -33.74 -2.13 50.15
CA GLU A 71 -32.30 -2.36 50.28
C GLU A 71 -31.55 -1.06 50.57
N LEU A 72 -31.90 0.02 49.86
CA LEU A 72 -31.31 1.34 50.05
C LEU A 72 -31.51 1.85 51.49
N ASP A 73 -32.71 1.66 52.04
CA ASP A 73 -33.06 2.05 53.41
C ASP A 73 -32.21 1.34 54.49
N THR A 74 -31.61 0.18 54.18
CA THR A 74 -30.72 -0.53 55.13
C THR A 74 -29.39 0.19 55.38
N LEU A 75 -29.02 1.08 54.46
CA LEU A 75 -27.82 1.90 54.51
C LEU A 75 -28.05 3.24 55.24
N ALA A 76 -29.27 3.47 55.73
CA ALA A 76 -29.58 4.67 56.51
C ALA A 76 -28.65 4.77 57.73
N GLY A 77 -27.88 5.87 57.78
CA GLY A 77 -26.90 6.12 58.85
C GLY A 77 -25.45 5.75 58.51
N CYS A 78 -25.16 5.25 57.32
CA CYS A 78 -23.78 5.12 56.83
C CYS A 78 -23.14 6.50 56.63
N ASN A 79 -21.94 6.68 57.18
CA ASN A 79 -21.06 7.83 56.98
C ASN A 79 -19.91 7.49 56.02
N THR A 80 -19.38 6.27 56.07
CA THR A 80 -18.29 5.81 55.19
C THR A 80 -18.60 4.44 54.61
N ILE A 81 -18.42 4.29 53.31
CA ILE A 81 -18.48 2.99 52.62
C ILE A 81 -17.09 2.73 52.02
N ARG A 82 -16.46 1.62 52.39
CA ARG A 82 -15.15 1.17 51.87
C ARG A 82 -15.36 0.11 50.80
N GLY A 83 -15.61 0.57 49.57
CA GLY A 83 -16.08 -0.22 48.43
C GLY A 83 -17.05 0.61 47.58
N SER A 84 -17.50 0.05 46.47
CA SER A 84 -18.41 0.76 45.55
C SER A 84 -19.84 0.83 46.09
N VAL A 85 -20.56 1.89 45.76
CA VAL A 85 -22.01 2.02 45.92
C VAL A 85 -22.65 1.92 44.54
N ILE A 86 -23.38 0.85 44.29
CA ILE A 86 -23.97 0.49 43.00
C ILE A 86 -25.48 0.47 43.19
N ILE A 87 -26.18 1.37 42.51
CA ILE A 87 -27.64 1.48 42.53
C ILE A 87 -28.10 1.24 41.10
N HIS A 88 -28.74 0.11 40.85
CA HIS A 88 -29.06 -0.27 39.47
C HIS A 88 -30.40 -0.99 39.28
N ASP A 89 -30.93 -0.91 38.06
CA ASP A 89 -32.19 -1.56 37.64
C ASP A 89 -33.39 -1.28 38.55
N SER A 90 -33.36 -0.16 39.29
CA SER A 90 -34.40 0.13 40.26
C SER A 90 -35.62 0.76 39.61
N VAL A 91 -36.79 0.25 40.00
CA VAL A 91 -38.09 0.78 39.59
C VAL A 91 -38.78 1.58 40.69
N ASP A 92 -38.28 1.54 41.93
CA ASP A 92 -38.92 2.13 43.11
C ASP A 92 -38.04 3.13 43.90
N ILE A 93 -36.72 3.19 43.63
CA ILE A 93 -35.85 4.22 44.23
C ILE A 93 -36.09 5.57 43.54
N VAL A 94 -36.66 6.51 44.29
CA VAL A 94 -37.02 7.86 43.78
C VAL A 94 -35.91 8.89 44.06
N ASP A 95 -35.19 8.74 45.17
CA ASP A 95 -34.07 9.59 45.56
C ASP A 95 -33.09 8.83 46.47
N LEU A 96 -31.93 9.43 46.74
CA LEU A 96 -30.89 8.83 47.58
C LEU A 96 -30.90 9.36 49.02
N SER A 97 -32.05 9.80 49.54
CA SER A 97 -32.14 10.41 50.87
C SER A 97 -31.72 9.48 52.01
N ALA A 98 -31.84 8.16 51.84
CA ALA A 98 -31.30 7.18 52.79
C ALA A 98 -29.77 7.30 52.97
N LEU A 99 -29.05 7.80 51.96
CA LEU A 99 -27.61 8.02 51.98
C LEU A 99 -27.23 9.46 52.36
N ALA A 100 -28.15 10.29 52.87
CA ALA A 100 -27.88 11.70 53.15
C ALA A 100 -26.75 11.96 54.18
N ASN A 101 -26.41 10.99 55.02
CA ASN A 101 -25.31 11.05 55.99
C ASN A 101 -23.95 10.61 55.41
N LEU A 102 -23.93 10.06 54.19
CA LEU A 102 -22.73 9.51 53.58
C LEU A 102 -21.75 10.65 53.30
N GLN A 103 -20.54 10.51 53.85
CA GLN A 103 -19.46 11.48 53.75
C GLN A 103 -18.33 11.01 52.84
N ARG A 104 -18.09 9.70 52.75
CA ARG A 104 -16.96 9.13 52.03
C ARG A 104 -17.30 7.79 51.36
N ILE A 105 -16.81 7.62 50.14
CA ILE A 105 -16.72 6.34 49.44
C ILE A 105 -15.23 6.07 49.18
N ASP A 106 -14.63 5.30 50.07
CA ASP A 106 -13.19 4.98 50.01
C ASP A 106 -12.98 3.74 49.11
N ASN A 107 -11.98 3.77 48.22
CA ASN A 107 -11.61 2.71 47.28
C ASN A 107 -12.79 2.18 46.44
N GLY A 108 -13.72 3.05 46.05
CA GLY A 108 -14.95 2.66 45.38
C GLY A 108 -15.56 3.75 44.52
N TYR A 109 -16.52 3.35 43.70
CA TYR A 109 -17.29 4.21 42.81
C TYR A 109 -18.65 4.54 43.41
N LEU A 110 -19.27 5.65 42.99
CA LEU A 110 -20.72 5.84 43.08
C LEU A 110 -21.34 5.62 41.70
N LEU A 111 -22.09 4.53 41.53
CA LEU A 111 -22.73 4.14 40.27
C LEU A 111 -24.26 4.18 40.42
N ALA A 112 -24.95 4.96 39.58
CA ALA A 112 -26.40 4.97 39.44
C ALA A 112 -26.79 4.59 38.00
N LEU A 113 -27.22 3.35 37.79
CA LEU A 113 -27.36 2.75 36.46
C LEU A 113 -28.80 2.27 36.19
N ASN A 114 -29.44 2.69 35.11
CA ASN A 114 -30.75 2.17 34.70
C ASN A 114 -31.86 2.27 35.78
N ASN A 115 -31.93 3.38 36.53
CA ASN A 115 -32.96 3.57 37.56
C ASN A 115 -34.15 4.37 37.01
N ALA A 116 -35.25 3.66 36.74
CA ALA A 116 -36.42 4.23 36.07
C ALA A 116 -37.15 5.31 36.88
N ALA A 117 -37.13 5.23 38.21
CA ALA A 117 -37.83 6.15 39.11
C ALA A 117 -36.94 7.23 39.75
N LEU A 118 -35.61 7.15 39.60
CA LEU A 118 -34.67 8.02 40.30
C LEU A 118 -34.75 9.46 39.76
N THR A 119 -35.25 10.38 40.58
CA THR A 119 -35.47 11.79 40.19
C THR A 119 -34.35 12.74 40.62
N SER A 120 -33.58 12.37 41.65
CA SER A 120 -32.47 13.19 42.13
C SER A 120 -31.37 12.39 42.82
N ILE A 121 -30.13 12.78 42.54
CA ILE A 121 -28.94 12.36 43.30
C ILE A 121 -28.50 13.57 44.12
N ASN A 122 -28.71 13.52 45.43
CA ASN A 122 -28.40 14.63 46.33
C ASN A 122 -27.76 14.08 47.61
N LEU A 123 -26.44 14.23 47.73
CA LEU A 123 -25.66 13.76 48.87
C LEU A 123 -24.90 14.96 49.46
N PRO A 124 -25.52 15.71 50.40
CA PRO A 124 -25.04 17.02 50.82
C PRO A 124 -23.74 16.98 51.65
N LEU A 125 -23.39 15.82 52.21
CA LEU A 125 -22.22 15.64 53.05
C LEU A 125 -21.09 14.86 52.37
N LEU A 126 -21.32 14.36 51.15
CA LEU A 126 -20.33 13.55 50.44
C LEU A 126 -19.14 14.41 50.05
N SER A 127 -17.99 14.10 50.64
CA SER A 127 -16.75 14.87 50.58
C SER A 127 -15.60 14.12 49.90
N ASN A 128 -15.79 12.85 49.56
CA ASN A 128 -14.78 12.05 48.89
C ASN A 128 -15.41 10.83 48.20
N VAL A 129 -15.00 10.61 46.95
CA VAL A 129 -15.21 9.38 46.17
C VAL A 129 -13.90 9.11 45.42
N ASP A 130 -13.29 7.96 45.67
CA ASP A 130 -11.91 7.67 45.24
C ASP A 130 -11.79 7.24 43.77
N ASN A 131 -12.82 6.62 43.18
CA ASN A 131 -12.69 6.02 41.84
C ASN A 131 -13.64 6.58 40.77
N GLY A 132 -14.61 7.43 41.14
CA GLY A 132 -15.46 8.13 40.17
C GLY A 132 -16.94 8.15 40.52
N LEU A 133 -17.66 8.97 39.76
CA LEU A 133 -19.10 9.24 39.87
C LEU A 133 -19.76 8.95 38.53
N THR A 134 -20.69 8.00 38.48
CA THR A 134 -21.35 7.59 37.24
C THR A 134 -22.87 7.58 37.41
N ALA A 135 -23.59 8.29 36.54
CA ALA A 135 -25.04 8.20 36.40
C ALA A 135 -25.40 7.96 34.94
N ILE A 136 -25.90 6.76 34.64
CA ILE A 136 -26.23 6.31 33.27
C ILE A 136 -27.64 5.74 33.23
N ASP A 137 -28.38 6.05 32.17
CA ASP A 137 -29.73 5.51 31.92
C ASP A 137 -30.73 5.80 33.06
N ASN A 138 -30.73 7.00 33.65
CA ASN A 138 -31.71 7.39 34.66
C ASN A 138 -32.73 8.38 34.05
N PRO A 139 -33.76 7.89 33.32
CA PRO A 139 -34.63 8.74 32.49
C PRO A 139 -35.48 9.74 33.29
N ALA A 140 -35.66 9.50 34.60
CA ALA A 140 -36.40 10.39 35.51
C ALA A 140 -35.50 11.42 36.22
N LEU A 141 -34.17 11.31 36.12
CA LEU A 141 -33.21 12.11 36.88
C LEU A 141 -33.26 13.56 36.41
N THR A 142 -33.54 14.49 37.32
CA THR A 142 -33.66 15.92 37.00
C THR A 142 -32.50 16.75 37.50
N LYS A 143 -31.82 16.29 38.55
CA LYS A 143 -30.75 17.01 39.22
C LYS A 143 -29.73 16.11 39.90
N MET A 144 -28.47 16.52 39.86
CA MET A 144 -27.38 15.97 40.64
C MET A 144 -26.70 17.09 41.44
N ILE A 145 -26.67 16.96 42.77
CA ILE A 145 -26.19 18.00 43.69
C ILE A 145 -25.26 17.36 44.72
N LEU A 146 -23.96 17.67 44.62
CA LEU A 146 -22.90 17.12 45.46
C LEU A 146 -22.00 18.27 45.98
N PRO A 147 -22.48 19.05 46.96
CA PRO A 147 -21.92 20.35 47.30
C PRO A 147 -20.65 20.31 48.15
N ALA A 148 -20.32 19.16 48.75
CA ALA A 148 -19.20 19.02 49.67
C ALA A 148 -17.97 18.36 49.04
N LEU A 149 -18.02 17.96 47.76
CA LEU A 149 -16.90 17.33 47.06
C LEU A 149 -15.83 18.38 46.69
N PRO A 150 -14.59 18.26 47.20
CA PRO A 150 -13.48 19.12 46.80
C PRO A 150 -12.84 18.67 45.49
N ASN A 151 -12.87 17.37 45.19
CA ASN A 151 -12.36 16.77 43.97
C ASN A 151 -13.19 15.53 43.62
N VAL A 152 -13.17 15.14 42.35
CA VAL A 152 -13.59 13.81 41.91
C VAL A 152 -12.32 13.05 41.54
N GLU A 153 -12.02 11.95 42.25
CA GLU A 153 -10.94 11.04 41.87
C GLU A 153 -11.52 9.97 40.96
N GLY A 154 -10.99 9.86 39.75
CA GLY A 154 -11.58 9.07 38.66
C GLY A 154 -12.61 9.85 37.84
N ASP A 155 -13.37 9.13 37.02
CA ASP A 155 -14.27 9.70 36.03
C ASP A 155 -15.54 10.32 36.65
N LEU A 156 -16.01 11.45 36.09
CA LEU A 156 -17.36 11.98 36.24
C LEU A 156 -18.14 11.71 34.95
N THR A 157 -19.05 10.73 34.98
CA THR A 157 -19.79 10.27 33.80
C THR A 157 -21.30 10.47 34.00
N LEU A 158 -21.90 11.31 33.17
CA LEU A 158 -23.35 11.53 33.09
C LEU A 158 -23.81 11.22 31.68
N ARG A 159 -24.48 10.08 31.49
CA ARG A 159 -24.93 9.62 30.17
C ARG A 159 -26.40 9.21 30.15
N ASN A 160 -27.11 9.46 29.06
CA ASN A 160 -28.51 9.09 28.86
C ASN A 160 -29.47 9.48 30.00
N ASN A 161 -29.34 10.70 30.50
CA ASN A 161 -30.22 11.23 31.55
C ASN A 161 -31.10 12.34 30.96
N ALA A 162 -32.08 11.94 30.14
CA ALA A 162 -32.85 12.85 29.29
C ALA A 162 -33.51 14.05 30.00
N ARG A 163 -33.81 13.94 31.30
CA ARG A 163 -34.44 15.01 32.11
C ARG A 163 -33.48 15.80 32.98
N LEU A 164 -32.18 15.48 32.97
CA LEU A 164 -31.19 16.11 33.83
C LEU A 164 -30.96 17.53 33.34
N ALA A 165 -31.33 18.50 34.17
CA ALA A 165 -31.26 19.92 33.82
C ALA A 165 -30.44 20.74 34.82
N GLN A 166 -30.09 20.17 35.97
CA GLN A 166 -29.40 20.88 37.04
C GLN A 166 -28.23 20.07 37.61
N LEU A 167 -27.04 20.63 37.53
CA LEU A 167 -25.81 20.12 38.14
C LEU A 167 -25.30 21.12 39.18
N SER A 168 -24.69 20.63 40.26
CA SER A 168 -24.05 21.50 41.26
C SER A 168 -22.93 20.78 42.00
N PHE A 169 -21.70 21.25 41.72
CA PHE A 169 -20.42 20.81 42.27
C PHE A 169 -19.58 22.03 42.71
N PRO A 170 -20.10 22.89 43.59
CA PRO A 170 -19.55 24.21 43.91
C PRO A 170 -18.14 24.21 44.52
N GLN A 171 -17.61 23.06 44.92
CA GLN A 171 -16.30 22.94 45.58
C GLN A 171 -15.31 22.09 44.78
N VAL A 172 -15.71 21.53 43.63
CA VAL A 172 -14.83 20.66 42.83
C VAL A 172 -13.78 21.51 42.13
N GLU A 173 -12.54 21.43 42.60
CA GLU A 173 -11.38 22.12 42.02
C GLU A 173 -10.75 21.31 40.88
N ARG A 174 -10.77 19.97 40.95
CA ARG A 174 -10.28 19.09 39.90
C ARG A 174 -11.09 17.81 39.75
N VAL A 175 -11.10 17.28 38.53
CA VAL A 175 -11.41 15.87 38.24
C VAL A 175 -10.09 15.20 37.90
N GLN A 176 -9.61 14.33 38.78
CA GLN A 176 -8.21 13.89 38.79
C GLN A 176 -8.06 12.38 38.66
N THR A 177 -6.91 11.93 38.14
CA THR A 177 -6.61 10.51 38.02
C THR A 177 -6.62 9.82 39.39
N SER A 178 -7.36 8.72 39.50
CA SER A 178 -7.36 7.85 40.67
C SER A 178 -6.16 6.89 40.62
N THR A 179 -5.40 6.77 41.71
CA THR A 179 -4.22 5.88 41.77
C THR A 179 -4.24 5.00 43.02
N ALA A 180 -3.92 3.72 42.85
CA ALA A 180 -3.69 2.77 43.93
C ALA A 180 -2.20 2.45 44.05
N ILE A 181 -1.71 2.28 45.28
CA ILE A 181 -0.37 1.73 45.50
C ILE A 181 -0.45 0.21 45.53
N VAL A 182 0.02 -0.45 44.46
CA VAL A 182 0.14 -1.91 44.38
C VAL A 182 1.60 -2.29 44.48
N GLY A 183 1.99 -2.94 45.59
CA GLY A 183 3.38 -3.37 45.79
C GLY A 183 4.40 -2.23 45.89
N GLY A 184 3.97 -1.03 46.29
CA GLY A 184 4.82 0.17 46.36
C GLY A 184 4.92 0.97 45.05
N VAL A 185 4.22 0.53 44.00
CA VAL A 185 4.13 1.22 42.71
C VAL A 185 2.74 1.85 42.56
N PRO A 186 2.63 3.14 42.20
CA PRO A 186 1.36 3.74 41.84
C PRO A 186 0.84 3.13 40.54
N VAL A 187 -0.41 2.67 40.57
CA VAL A 187 -1.15 2.12 39.44
C VAL A 187 -2.36 3.01 39.22
N VAL A 188 -2.53 3.52 38.01
CA VAL A 188 -3.74 4.26 37.62
C VAL A 188 -4.94 3.31 37.66
N ILE A 189 -5.96 3.66 38.45
CA ILE A 189 -7.20 2.90 38.58
C ILE A 189 -8.23 3.39 37.56
N SER A 190 -8.39 4.71 37.47
CA SER A 190 -9.30 5.41 36.56
C SER A 190 -8.67 6.77 36.25
N VAL A 191 -8.85 7.22 35.01
CA VAL A 191 -8.49 8.58 34.58
C VAL A 191 -9.51 9.57 35.10
N GLY A 192 -9.20 10.87 35.06
CA GLY A 192 -10.10 11.91 35.54
C GLY A 192 -10.97 12.49 34.43
N ASN A 193 -11.73 11.67 33.67
CA ASN A 193 -12.54 12.19 32.57
C ASN A 193 -13.81 12.89 33.07
N VAL A 194 -14.29 13.86 32.29
CA VAL A 194 -15.62 14.47 32.44
C VAL A 194 -16.42 14.16 31.18
N ILE A 195 -17.41 13.27 31.31
CA ILE A 195 -18.23 12.79 30.20
C ILE A 195 -19.68 13.24 30.41
N LEU A 196 -20.16 14.11 29.54
CA LEU A 196 -21.53 14.65 29.52
C LEU A 196 -22.20 14.29 28.20
N GLY A 197 -22.93 13.17 28.20
CA GLY A 197 -23.49 12.56 27.00
C GLY A 197 -25.01 12.40 27.05
N GLU A 198 -25.73 12.69 25.96
CA GLU A 198 -27.17 12.40 25.86
C GLU A 198 -27.98 13.07 26.99
N LEU A 199 -27.73 14.36 27.19
CA LEU A 199 -28.33 15.23 28.21
C LEU A 199 -29.15 16.37 27.56
N PRO A 200 -30.22 16.08 26.80
CA PRO A 200 -30.96 17.09 26.03
C PRO A 200 -31.63 18.18 26.89
N SER A 201 -31.90 17.93 28.17
CA SER A 201 -32.46 18.95 29.08
C SER A 201 -31.40 19.83 29.75
N LEU A 202 -30.11 19.50 29.61
CA LEU A 202 -29.02 20.26 30.21
C LEU A 202 -28.62 21.39 29.26
N VAL A 203 -29.20 22.56 29.46
CA VAL A 203 -29.02 23.74 28.58
C VAL A 203 -27.89 24.68 28.99
N SER A 204 -27.38 24.55 30.21
CA SER A 204 -26.27 25.33 30.74
C SER A 204 -25.58 24.60 31.89
N LEU A 205 -24.26 24.78 32.00
CA LEU A 205 -23.46 24.40 33.17
C LEU A 205 -23.35 25.52 34.20
N GLY A 206 -24.04 26.65 34.00
CA GLY A 206 -23.86 27.87 34.78
C GLY A 206 -23.99 27.64 36.29
N GLY A 207 -22.90 27.87 37.02
CA GLY A 207 -22.82 27.66 38.47
C GLY A 207 -22.66 26.19 38.91
N ALA A 208 -22.51 25.25 37.99
CA ALA A 208 -22.22 23.85 38.30
C ALA A 208 -20.79 23.67 38.83
N PHE A 209 -19.79 24.29 38.18
CA PHE A 209 -18.37 24.13 38.49
C PHE A 209 -17.63 25.47 38.67
N PRO A 210 -18.02 26.30 39.65
CA PRO A 210 -17.51 27.67 39.80
C PRO A 210 -16.02 27.77 40.16
N VAL A 211 -15.35 26.66 40.50
CA VAL A 211 -13.94 26.64 40.92
C VAL A 211 -13.12 25.53 40.25
N LEU A 212 -13.68 24.84 39.24
CA LEU A 212 -12.96 23.77 38.55
C LEU A 212 -11.81 24.36 37.73
N GLN A 213 -10.59 23.91 38.00
CA GLN A 213 -9.37 24.42 37.40
C GLN A 213 -8.68 23.42 36.47
N GLY A 214 -8.90 22.12 36.64
CA GLY A 214 -8.25 21.11 35.79
C GLY A 214 -8.95 19.76 35.72
N ILE A 215 -8.75 19.11 34.58
CA ILE A 215 -9.23 17.75 34.27
C ILE A 215 -7.99 16.91 33.93
N ASP A 216 -7.68 15.88 34.72
CA ASP A 216 -6.58 14.94 34.45
C ASP A 216 -7.10 13.71 33.66
N GLY A 217 -7.64 14.01 32.47
CA GLY A 217 -8.33 13.11 31.56
C GLY A 217 -8.88 13.91 30.38
N SER A 218 -10.05 13.52 29.91
CA SER A 218 -10.73 14.11 28.74
C SER A 218 -12.00 14.85 29.16
N LEU A 219 -12.34 15.94 28.46
CA LEU A 219 -13.66 16.57 28.50
C LEU A 219 -14.43 16.15 27.25
N GLU A 220 -15.49 15.36 27.44
CA GLU A 220 -16.31 14.80 26.38
C GLU A 220 -17.76 15.30 26.54
N VAL A 221 -18.27 16.02 25.53
CA VAL A 221 -19.60 16.63 25.57
C VAL A 221 -20.36 16.34 24.27
N PHE A 222 -21.44 15.59 24.35
CA PHE A 222 -22.19 15.14 23.18
C PHE A 222 -23.69 14.96 23.46
N ALA A 223 -24.53 15.15 22.45
CA ALA A 223 -25.97 15.02 22.51
C ALA A 223 -26.62 15.77 23.69
N THR A 224 -26.11 16.97 23.99
CA THR A 224 -26.61 17.84 25.06
C THR A 224 -27.46 18.99 24.51
N GLY A 225 -28.21 19.66 25.40
CA GLY A 225 -28.90 20.92 25.09
C GLY A 225 -28.03 22.17 25.31
N LEU A 226 -26.73 22.00 25.57
CA LEU A 226 -25.84 23.09 25.95
C LEU A 226 -25.71 24.10 24.80
N ARG A 227 -25.78 25.38 25.16
CA ARG A 227 -25.52 26.48 24.22
C ARG A 227 -24.08 26.96 24.23
N THR A 228 -23.44 26.90 25.39
CA THR A 228 -22.05 27.25 25.62
C THR A 228 -21.53 26.42 26.82
N PHE A 229 -20.25 26.55 27.14
CA PHE A 229 -19.62 25.94 28.31
C PHE A 229 -19.64 26.86 29.55
N ALA A 230 -20.50 27.88 29.56
CA ALA A 230 -20.65 28.79 30.71
C ALA A 230 -20.95 27.96 31.98
N GLY A 231 -20.15 28.18 33.02
CA GLY A 231 -20.01 27.33 34.19
C GLY A 231 -18.63 26.66 34.35
N LEU A 232 -17.77 26.69 33.31
CA LEU A 232 -16.40 26.16 33.32
C LEU A 232 -15.32 27.26 33.26
N GLU A 233 -15.66 28.51 33.61
CA GLU A 233 -14.83 29.70 33.33
C GLU A 233 -13.44 29.67 33.98
N ASN A 234 -13.21 28.81 34.97
CA ASN A 234 -11.94 28.71 35.67
C ASN A 234 -11.08 27.53 35.20
N LEU A 235 -11.56 26.75 34.21
CA LEU A 235 -10.85 25.58 33.71
C LEU A 235 -9.64 26.03 32.90
N ARG A 236 -8.44 25.73 33.41
CA ARG A 236 -7.18 26.20 32.82
C ARG A 236 -6.42 25.17 32.02
N GLU A 237 -6.68 23.90 32.30
CA GLU A 237 -5.93 22.80 31.72
C GLU A 237 -6.76 21.53 31.60
N ILE A 238 -6.59 20.86 30.48
CA ILE A 238 -7.01 19.47 30.29
C ILE A 238 -5.76 18.66 30.01
N ARG A 239 -5.48 17.70 30.91
CA ARG A 239 -4.26 16.92 30.91
C ARG A 239 -4.55 15.43 30.76
N ASN A 240 -4.39 14.90 29.56
CA ASN A 240 -4.49 13.46 29.37
C ASN A 240 -3.17 12.75 29.79
N GLN A 241 -3.03 12.46 31.10
CA GLN A 241 -1.80 11.88 31.69
C GLN A 241 -1.70 10.34 31.60
N GLY A 242 -2.53 9.66 30.80
CA GLY A 242 -2.56 8.20 30.63
C GLY A 242 -1.31 7.56 29.97
N GLY A 243 -0.15 8.21 30.04
CA GLY A 243 1.08 7.79 29.39
C GLY A 243 1.70 6.51 29.97
N ALA A 244 1.46 5.37 29.33
CA ALA A 244 2.47 4.35 29.05
C ALA A 244 1.96 3.35 28.01
N ALA A 245 2.39 3.51 26.76
CA ALA A 245 2.71 2.42 25.84
C ALA A 245 2.14 1.02 26.16
N THR A 246 0.88 0.75 25.84
CA THR A 246 0.56 -0.53 25.21
C THR A 246 0.97 -0.44 23.75
N ALA A 247 2.30 -0.40 23.55
CA ALA A 247 2.88 -0.77 22.29
C ALA A 247 2.42 -2.20 21.96
N ARG A 248 1.55 -2.35 20.96
CA ARG A 248 1.80 -3.19 19.79
C ARG A 248 0.60 -3.16 18.82
N THR A 249 0.97 -3.00 17.55
CA THR A 249 0.27 -3.32 16.29
C THR A 249 -0.77 -2.34 15.72
N LYS A 250 -0.33 -1.70 14.62
CA LYS A 250 -1.01 -1.24 13.39
C LYS A 250 -2.16 -0.20 13.49
N PHE A 251 -1.87 0.95 12.91
CA PHE A 251 -2.74 2.02 12.38
C PHE A 251 -4.24 1.67 12.27
N ARG A 252 -5.08 2.30 13.11
CA ARG A 252 -6.52 2.58 12.97
C ARG A 252 -6.89 3.78 13.88
N VAL A 253 -8.14 4.25 13.83
CA VAL A 253 -8.72 5.38 14.61
C VAL A 253 -8.73 5.12 16.12
N ASP A 254 -8.42 3.88 16.52
CA ASP A 254 -8.29 3.35 17.88
C ASP A 254 -7.13 3.94 18.71
N LYS A 255 -6.50 5.02 18.23
CA LYS A 255 -5.43 5.76 18.93
C LYS A 255 -5.71 7.25 19.11
N LEU A 256 -6.90 7.74 18.75
CA LEU A 256 -7.31 9.08 19.18
C LEU A 256 -7.14 9.15 20.70
N ASN A 257 -6.38 10.14 21.15
CA ASN A 257 -6.21 10.42 22.56
C ASN A 257 -6.89 11.75 22.87
N PRO A 258 -8.24 11.83 22.74
CA PRO A 258 -8.95 13.08 22.83
C PRO A 258 -8.74 13.65 24.22
N ALA A 259 -8.27 14.88 24.30
CA ALA A 259 -8.35 15.68 25.53
C ALA A 259 -9.66 16.48 25.55
N LEU A 260 -10.10 16.97 24.39
CA LEU A 260 -11.37 17.69 24.24
C LEU A 260 -12.16 17.08 23.07
N ALA A 261 -13.35 16.54 23.34
CA ALA A 261 -14.23 15.98 22.33
C ALA A 261 -15.64 16.59 22.43
N VAL A 262 -16.11 17.21 21.35
CA VAL A 262 -17.38 17.97 21.34
C VAL A 262 -18.23 17.59 20.15
N GLY A 263 -19.43 17.08 20.44
CA GLY A 263 -20.45 16.65 19.47
C GLY A 263 -20.18 15.27 18.86
N ILE A 264 -19.23 14.54 19.42
CA ILE A 264 -18.93 13.16 19.04
C ILE A 264 -18.99 12.25 20.27
N ASP A 265 -19.32 10.99 20.01
CA ASP A 265 -19.23 9.89 20.97
C ASP A 265 -18.24 8.84 20.45
N PHE A 266 -17.75 7.96 21.32
CA PHE A 266 -16.84 6.88 20.95
C PHE A 266 -17.49 5.52 21.23
N ASP A 267 -17.56 4.65 20.23
CA ASP A 267 -18.05 3.27 20.42
C ASP A 267 -16.99 2.36 21.11
N ASP A 268 -17.36 1.11 21.42
CA ASP A 268 -16.50 0.09 22.04
C ASP A 268 -15.20 -0.17 21.25
N GLY A 269 -15.15 0.22 19.98
CA GLY A 269 -14.00 0.16 19.10
C GLY A 269 -13.21 1.47 18.99
N PHE A 270 -13.52 2.48 19.80
CA PHE A 270 -12.98 3.84 19.76
C PHE A 270 -13.24 4.56 18.43
N ASN A 271 -14.38 4.28 17.81
CA ASN A 271 -14.78 4.90 16.55
C ASN A 271 -15.63 6.12 16.82
N ILE A 272 -15.44 7.18 16.03
CA ILE A 272 -16.26 8.39 16.10
C ILE A 272 -17.69 8.02 15.71
N VAL A 273 -18.63 8.29 16.61
CA VAL A 273 -20.07 8.19 16.40
C VAL A 273 -20.67 9.60 16.40
N PRO A 274 -21.48 9.97 15.40
CA PRO A 274 -22.17 11.26 15.38
C PRO A 274 -23.10 11.41 16.58
N ALA A 275 -22.79 12.37 17.46
CA ALA A 275 -23.54 12.64 18.68
C ALA A 275 -23.59 14.14 18.97
N GLY A 276 -23.91 14.92 17.93
CA GLY A 276 -23.80 16.38 17.90
C GLY A 276 -24.45 17.15 19.06
N ASN A 277 -23.99 18.38 19.29
CA ASN A 277 -24.66 19.33 20.18
C ASN A 277 -25.38 20.40 19.33
N PRO A 278 -26.67 20.22 19.01
CA PRO A 278 -27.36 21.04 18.01
C PRO A 278 -27.57 22.50 18.43
N ASP A 279 -27.55 22.79 19.73
CA ASP A 279 -27.75 24.13 20.28
C ASP A 279 -26.43 24.87 20.63
N LEU A 280 -25.29 24.19 20.52
CA LEU A 280 -23.98 24.75 20.87
C LEU A 280 -23.58 25.81 19.85
N VAL A 281 -23.34 27.05 20.29
CA VAL A 281 -23.02 28.18 19.41
C VAL A 281 -21.57 28.63 19.49
N SER A 282 -20.89 28.39 20.63
CA SER A 282 -19.48 28.70 20.86
C SER A 282 -18.92 27.96 22.08
N PHE A 283 -17.61 28.07 22.30
CA PHE A 283 -16.90 27.52 23.46
C PHE A 283 -16.91 28.44 24.69
N ALA A 284 -17.67 29.55 24.63
CA ALA A 284 -17.73 30.56 25.69
C ALA A 284 -17.95 29.91 27.06
N GLY A 285 -17.03 30.21 27.99
CA GLY A 285 -16.92 29.53 29.27
C GLY A 285 -15.68 28.67 29.42
N LEU A 286 -14.91 28.41 28.36
CA LEU A 286 -13.58 27.79 28.43
C LEU A 286 -12.44 28.81 28.33
N ASN A 287 -12.72 30.10 28.55
CA ASN A 287 -11.82 31.18 28.13
C ASN A 287 -10.45 31.20 28.84
N ASP A 288 -10.33 30.59 30.03
CA ASP A 288 -9.06 30.48 30.78
C ASP A 288 -8.22 29.25 30.34
N LEU A 289 -8.71 28.44 29.38
CA LEU A 289 -8.08 27.19 28.97
C LEU A 289 -6.83 27.47 28.13
N SER A 290 -5.66 27.31 28.75
CA SER A 290 -4.38 27.67 28.10
C SER A 290 -3.63 26.50 27.46
N THR A 291 -3.93 25.27 27.85
CA THR A 291 -3.22 24.07 27.37
C THR A 291 -4.19 22.90 27.26
N ILE A 292 -4.21 22.29 26.07
CA ILE A 292 -4.94 21.05 25.80
C ILE A 292 -3.92 19.95 25.51
N ALA A 293 -3.81 19.00 26.44
CA ALA A 293 -2.83 17.93 26.35
C ALA A 293 -3.43 16.66 25.71
N GLY A 294 -3.56 16.64 24.38
CA GLY A 294 -4.20 15.55 23.62
C GLY A 294 -4.94 16.08 22.38
N ASP A 295 -5.62 15.19 21.66
CA ASP A 295 -6.36 15.56 20.46
C ASP A 295 -7.56 16.45 20.81
N VAL A 296 -7.85 17.43 19.96
CA VAL A 296 -9.07 18.24 20.00
C VAL A 296 -9.97 17.80 18.86
N VAL A 297 -11.18 17.37 19.17
CA VAL A 297 -12.14 16.86 18.19
C VAL A 297 -13.46 17.60 18.32
N VAL A 298 -13.84 18.33 17.27
CA VAL A 298 -15.04 19.16 17.24
C VAL A 298 -15.83 18.80 15.99
N GLY A 299 -16.97 18.14 16.17
CA GLY A 299 -17.84 17.90 15.05
C GLY A 299 -19.29 17.60 15.38
N PHE A 300 -20.12 17.61 14.34
CA PHE A 300 -21.58 17.52 14.42
C PHE A 300 -22.21 18.63 15.29
N ASN A 301 -21.68 19.85 15.26
CA ASN A 301 -22.26 20.99 16.00
C ASN A 301 -22.84 22.02 15.00
N PRO A 302 -24.04 21.77 14.44
CA PRO A 302 -24.57 22.55 13.33
C PRO A 302 -24.86 24.02 13.67
N SER A 303 -24.92 24.40 14.96
CA SER A 303 -25.11 25.80 15.38
C SER A 303 -23.81 26.53 15.73
N LEU A 304 -22.68 25.82 15.78
CA LEU A 304 -21.38 26.38 16.12
C LEU A 304 -20.94 27.36 15.02
N ARG A 305 -20.48 28.54 15.42
CA ARG A 305 -20.11 29.62 14.47
C ARG A 305 -18.62 29.87 14.40
N ASP A 306 -17.96 29.72 15.53
CA ASP A 306 -16.56 30.03 15.76
C ASP A 306 -16.07 29.32 17.04
N PHE A 307 -14.82 29.54 17.39
CA PHE A 307 -14.15 28.97 18.56
C PHE A 307 -14.11 29.94 19.76
N SER A 308 -14.91 31.02 19.75
CA SER A 308 -14.92 32.02 20.82
C SER A 308 -15.03 31.37 22.19
N GLY A 309 -14.14 31.74 23.09
CA GLY A 309 -13.97 31.13 24.40
C GLY A 309 -12.85 30.11 24.49
N LEU A 310 -12.04 29.90 23.44
CA LEU A 310 -10.75 29.20 23.48
C LEU A 310 -9.57 30.15 23.25
N ASP A 311 -9.77 31.45 23.49
CA ASP A 311 -8.87 32.53 23.09
C ASP A 311 -7.47 32.37 23.69
N ASP A 312 -7.37 31.79 24.90
CA ASP A 312 -6.10 31.56 25.61
C ASP A 312 -5.35 30.28 25.19
N VAL A 313 -5.92 29.44 24.30
CA VAL A 313 -5.32 28.15 23.90
C VAL A 313 -4.10 28.38 23.02
N LYS A 314 -2.90 28.18 23.59
CA LYS A 314 -1.64 28.41 22.85
C LYS A 314 -1.15 27.21 22.05
N ARG A 315 -1.38 26.00 22.56
CA ARG A 315 -0.76 24.78 22.03
C ARG A 315 -1.68 23.57 22.14
N ILE A 316 -1.69 22.77 21.08
CA ILE A 316 -2.26 21.42 21.05
C ILE A 316 -1.08 20.43 21.01
N GLU A 317 -0.77 19.85 22.17
CA GLU A 317 0.41 18.99 22.34
C GLU A 317 0.15 17.84 23.31
N ASN A 318 0.98 16.79 23.32
CA ASN A 318 0.78 15.69 24.28
C ASN A 318 2.10 15.09 24.76
N GLY A 319 2.91 15.87 25.49
CA GLY A 319 4.07 15.35 26.23
C GLY A 319 5.08 14.54 25.39
N GLY A 320 5.21 14.86 24.09
CA GLY A 320 6.06 14.15 23.13
C GLY A 320 5.31 13.23 22.14
N VAL A 321 4.01 13.04 22.32
CA VAL A 321 3.08 12.41 21.36
C VAL A 321 2.44 13.51 20.49
N ALA A 322 2.08 13.17 19.26
CA ALA A 322 1.28 14.05 18.40
C ALA A 322 -0.04 14.39 19.09
N ALA A 323 -0.49 15.62 18.97
CA ALA A 323 -1.85 16.02 19.28
C ALA A 323 -2.41 16.82 18.10
N SER A 324 -3.52 16.35 17.54
CA SER A 324 -4.12 16.88 16.32
C SER A 324 -5.41 17.66 16.63
N LEU A 325 -5.78 18.55 15.70
CA LEU A 325 -7.06 19.26 15.72
C LEU A 325 -7.93 18.72 14.58
N TYR A 326 -9.14 18.26 14.91
CA TYR A 326 -10.13 17.75 13.98
C TYR A 326 -11.39 18.61 14.04
N VAL A 327 -11.80 19.18 12.90
CA VAL A 327 -12.99 20.03 12.78
C VAL A 327 -13.81 19.64 11.57
N PHE A 328 -14.98 19.08 11.78
CA PHE A 328 -15.82 18.51 10.72
C PHE A 328 -17.31 18.58 11.10
N GLU A 329 -18.23 18.64 10.13
CA GLU A 329 -19.69 18.60 10.36
C GLU A 329 -20.17 19.74 11.28
N ASN A 330 -19.65 20.95 11.07
CA ASN A 330 -20.10 22.16 11.75
C ASN A 330 -20.66 23.16 10.72
N ASP A 331 -21.89 22.92 10.25
CA ASP A 331 -22.52 23.57 9.09
C ASP A 331 -22.56 25.11 9.14
N ASN A 332 -22.47 25.71 10.33
CA ASN A 332 -22.51 27.17 10.52
C ASN A 332 -21.15 27.79 10.89
N LEU A 333 -20.08 26.98 10.95
CA LEU A 333 -18.74 27.44 11.25
C LEU A 333 -18.24 28.30 10.08
N THR A 334 -17.86 29.55 10.36
CA THR A 334 -17.36 30.47 9.32
C THR A 334 -15.87 30.71 9.38
N GLY A 335 -15.22 30.36 10.49
CA GLY A 335 -13.79 30.51 10.74
C GLY A 335 -13.43 29.98 12.13
N PHE A 336 -12.20 30.23 12.54
CA PHE A 336 -11.59 29.78 13.80
C PHE A 336 -11.42 30.90 14.83
N LEU A 337 -12.09 32.05 14.64
CA LEU A 337 -12.07 33.17 15.60
C LEU A 337 -12.29 32.67 17.03
N GLY A 338 -11.48 33.19 17.95
CA GLY A 338 -11.34 32.66 19.30
C GLY A 338 -10.20 31.66 19.46
N LEU A 339 -9.39 31.43 18.43
CA LEU A 339 -8.05 30.82 18.54
C LEU A 339 -6.93 31.82 18.20
N ASP A 340 -7.29 33.05 17.85
CA ASP A 340 -6.41 34.16 17.47
C ASP A 340 -5.88 34.98 18.66
N GLY A 341 -6.18 34.55 19.90
CA GLY A 341 -5.79 35.26 21.11
C GLY A 341 -6.89 36.16 21.69
N ASP A 342 -6.61 36.79 22.84
CA ASP A 342 -7.59 37.64 23.55
C ASP A 342 -7.75 39.04 22.94
N GLY A 343 -6.87 39.38 21.99
CA GLY A 343 -6.89 40.62 21.23
C GLY A 343 -6.63 41.87 22.08
N ASP A 344 -6.01 41.76 23.26
CA ASP A 344 -5.75 42.89 24.16
C ASP A 344 -4.70 43.89 23.63
N GLY A 345 -4.00 43.51 22.55
CA GLY A 345 -3.06 44.34 21.83
C GLY A 345 -1.77 44.62 22.60
N ASP A 346 -1.41 43.78 23.58
CA ASP A 346 -0.14 43.86 24.32
C ASP A 346 1.08 43.44 23.47
N GLY A 347 0.83 42.85 22.30
CA GLY A 347 1.83 42.40 21.34
C GLY A 347 2.45 41.04 21.69
N ALA A 348 1.87 40.30 22.64
CA ALA A 348 2.15 38.89 22.86
C ALA A 348 1.36 38.04 21.85
N ASP A 349 2.03 37.01 21.32
CA ASP A 349 1.39 35.90 20.59
C ASP A 349 0.71 35.02 21.65
N ASP A 350 -0.57 35.24 21.85
CA ASP A 350 -1.37 34.65 22.92
C ASP A 350 -2.43 33.65 22.46
N GLY A 351 -2.68 33.56 21.16
CA GLY A 351 -3.49 32.55 20.50
C GLY A 351 -2.70 31.28 20.12
N LEU A 352 -3.32 30.44 19.29
CA LEU A 352 -2.83 29.11 18.94
C LEU A 352 -1.61 29.18 18.01
N ASP A 353 -0.43 28.91 18.56
CA ASP A 353 0.84 28.97 17.82
C ASP A 353 1.30 27.61 17.23
N THR A 354 0.88 26.49 17.85
CA THR A 354 1.41 25.17 17.52
C THR A 354 0.38 24.06 17.66
N ILE A 355 0.30 23.26 16.60
CA ILE A 355 -0.30 21.92 16.59
C ILE A 355 0.83 20.92 16.39
N THR A 356 1.12 20.11 17.40
CA THR A 356 2.20 19.10 17.27
C THR A 356 1.82 17.98 16.30
N GLY A 357 0.52 17.67 16.18
CA GLY A 357 -0.11 16.72 15.27
C GLY A 357 -0.44 17.31 13.90
N SER A 358 -1.52 16.83 13.29
CA SER A 358 -2.06 17.37 12.04
C SER A 358 -3.25 18.29 12.30
N LEU A 359 -3.55 19.15 11.34
CA LEU A 359 -4.80 19.92 11.28
C LEU A 359 -5.71 19.28 10.23
N PHE A 360 -6.87 18.75 10.65
CA PHE A 360 -7.90 18.17 9.79
C PHE A 360 -9.15 19.05 9.79
N VAL A 361 -9.54 19.56 8.63
CA VAL A 361 -10.73 20.39 8.46
C VAL A 361 -11.62 19.82 7.37
N GLY A 362 -12.85 19.44 7.74
CA GLY A 362 -13.87 18.84 6.88
C GLY A 362 -13.66 17.36 6.58
N LEU A 363 -12.80 16.70 7.38
CA LEU A 363 -12.51 15.28 7.27
C LEU A 363 -12.24 14.64 8.61
N TYR A 364 -12.77 13.44 8.80
CA TYR A 364 -12.46 12.58 9.93
C TYR A 364 -12.20 11.15 9.45
N PHE A 365 -12.06 10.18 10.36
CA PHE A 365 -11.79 8.79 9.99
C PHE A 365 -12.79 7.84 10.65
N ASP A 366 -13.26 6.85 9.89
CA ASP A 366 -14.16 5.80 10.37
C ASP A 366 -13.41 4.71 11.15
N ARG A 367 -14.16 3.72 11.63
CA ARG A 367 -13.62 2.57 12.36
C ARG A 367 -12.55 1.73 11.66
N PHE A 368 -12.48 1.85 10.34
CA PHE A 368 -11.51 1.15 9.52
C PHE A 368 -10.29 2.04 9.20
N GLY A 369 -10.21 3.24 9.76
CA GLY A 369 -9.15 4.21 9.43
C GLY A 369 -9.36 4.83 8.05
N GLN A 370 -10.60 4.83 7.56
CA GLN A 370 -10.91 5.38 6.25
C GLN A 370 -11.39 6.81 6.40
N PRO A 371 -10.89 7.74 5.58
CA PRO A 371 -11.31 9.12 5.61
C PRO A 371 -12.79 9.22 5.28
N VAL A 372 -13.54 9.90 6.14
CA VAL A 372 -14.95 10.24 5.98
C VAL A 372 -15.06 11.72 5.75
N ALA A 373 -15.74 12.09 4.67
CA ALA A 373 -16.11 13.47 4.44
C ALA A 373 -17.04 13.94 5.55
N GLY A 374 -16.74 15.10 6.09
CA GLY A 374 -17.60 15.78 7.04
C GLY A 374 -17.37 17.27 6.94
N GLY A 375 -17.58 17.84 5.75
CA GLY A 375 -17.29 19.24 5.44
C GLY A 375 -17.81 20.24 6.47
N ASN A 376 -17.31 21.48 6.38
CA ASN A 376 -17.90 22.61 7.11
C ASN A 376 -18.51 23.57 6.09
N ASP A 377 -19.80 23.40 5.81
CA ASP A 377 -20.53 24.00 4.67
C ASP A 377 -20.47 25.52 4.55
N ARG A 378 -20.13 26.25 5.62
CA ARG A 378 -20.04 27.71 5.63
C ARG A 378 -18.65 28.25 5.94
N LEU A 379 -17.65 27.38 6.00
CA LEU A 379 -16.28 27.79 6.25
C LEU A 379 -15.73 28.48 5.00
N VAL A 380 -15.49 29.79 5.08
CA VAL A 380 -15.02 30.60 3.95
C VAL A 380 -13.50 30.77 3.95
N ASN A 381 -12.87 30.79 5.12
CA ASN A 381 -11.43 30.87 5.31
C ASN A 381 -11.03 30.26 6.67
N LEU A 382 -9.77 30.44 7.08
CA LEU A 382 -9.22 29.94 8.34
C LEU A 382 -8.93 31.07 9.35
N ASP A 383 -9.57 32.25 9.19
CA ASP A 383 -9.40 33.41 10.09
C ASP A 383 -9.56 32.97 11.54
N GLY A 384 -8.65 33.38 12.42
CA GLY A 384 -8.57 32.86 13.78
C GLY A 384 -7.37 31.94 14.01
N LEU A 385 -6.71 31.45 12.95
CA LEU A 385 -5.46 30.68 13.04
C LEU A 385 -4.22 31.53 12.75
N ASP A 386 -4.34 32.85 12.66
CA ASP A 386 -3.32 33.76 12.11
C ASP A 386 -1.95 33.68 12.83
N GLN A 387 -1.96 33.23 14.08
CA GLN A 387 -0.76 33.03 14.92
C GLN A 387 -0.11 31.64 14.75
N LEU A 388 -0.69 30.74 13.96
CA LEU A 388 -0.22 29.36 13.83
C LEU A 388 1.11 29.29 13.06
N GLN A 389 2.19 28.98 13.78
CA GLN A 389 3.55 28.91 13.24
C GLN A 389 3.98 27.50 12.86
N ALA A 390 3.40 26.47 13.49
CA ALA A 390 3.82 25.09 13.30
C ALA A 390 2.67 24.08 13.33
N ILE A 391 2.61 23.25 12.30
CA ILE A 391 1.80 22.03 12.23
C ILE A 391 2.75 20.85 12.07
N GLY A 392 2.56 19.77 12.84
CA GLY A 392 3.30 18.53 12.63
C GLY A 392 4.70 18.47 13.23
N GLY A 393 5.06 19.41 14.11
CA GLY A 393 6.32 19.37 14.84
C GLY A 393 6.42 18.15 15.76
N ALA A 394 7.32 17.20 15.47
CA ALA A 394 7.48 15.98 16.26
C ALA A 394 8.57 16.09 17.34
N ALA A 395 8.32 15.44 18.48
CA ALA A 395 9.39 15.01 19.39
C ALA A 395 10.24 13.90 18.75
N PRO A 396 11.51 13.73 19.14
CA PRO A 396 12.43 12.79 18.51
C PRO A 396 11.95 11.33 18.58
N GLY A 397 11.79 10.66 17.43
CA GLY A 397 11.62 9.20 17.34
C GLY A 397 10.21 8.66 17.05
N ALA A 398 9.23 9.50 16.68
CA ALA A 398 7.91 9.03 16.23
C ALA A 398 7.88 8.78 14.70
N PRO A 399 7.27 7.68 14.21
CA PRO A 399 6.90 7.59 12.81
C PRO A 399 5.64 8.45 12.56
N LEU A 400 5.66 9.24 11.49
CA LEU A 400 4.57 9.68 10.60
C LEU A 400 4.83 11.14 10.13
N PRO A 401 4.78 11.44 8.82
CA PRO A 401 4.61 12.83 8.36
C PRO A 401 3.22 13.34 8.81
N ARG A 402 3.15 14.59 9.30
CA ARG A 402 1.96 15.26 9.86
C ARG A 402 1.71 16.54 9.09
N GLY A 403 0.45 16.80 8.72
CA GLY A 403 0.13 17.72 7.64
C GLY A 403 -1.04 18.65 7.91
N LEU A 404 -1.33 19.48 6.91
CA LEU A 404 -2.54 20.29 6.80
C LEU A 404 -3.48 19.61 5.81
N ILE A 405 -4.63 19.15 6.28
CA ILE A 405 -5.63 18.44 5.47
C ILE A 405 -6.92 19.25 5.50
N LEU A 406 -7.27 19.80 4.35
CA LEU A 406 -8.50 20.52 4.11
C LEU A 406 -9.32 19.70 3.12
N ALA A 407 -10.52 19.27 3.50
CA ALA A 407 -11.35 18.52 2.59
C ALA A 407 -12.83 18.87 2.72
N PHE A 408 -13.55 18.87 1.61
CA PHE A 408 -15.01 19.05 1.57
C PHE A 408 -15.51 20.35 2.20
N ASN A 409 -14.70 21.41 2.21
CA ASN A 409 -15.14 22.73 2.63
C ASN A 409 -15.50 23.50 1.35
N ASP A 410 -16.69 23.23 0.80
CA ASP A 410 -17.09 23.70 -0.54
C ASP A 410 -17.09 25.23 -0.67
N GLU A 411 -17.36 25.96 0.41
CA GLU A 411 -17.37 27.43 0.45
C GLU A 411 -16.02 28.06 0.81
N LEU A 412 -14.97 27.27 1.07
CA LEU A 412 -13.64 27.77 1.41
C LEU A 412 -13.05 28.50 0.19
N GLU A 413 -12.76 29.80 0.30
CA GLU A 413 -12.30 30.64 -0.82
C GLU A 413 -10.78 30.80 -0.85
N ASP A 414 -10.14 30.94 0.32
CA ASP A 414 -8.69 31.05 0.49
C ASP A 414 -8.20 30.45 1.82
N LEU A 415 -6.90 30.54 2.09
CA LEU A 415 -6.26 30.09 3.33
C LEU A 415 -5.95 31.25 4.28
N GLN A 416 -6.67 32.39 4.18
CA GLN A 416 -6.52 33.52 5.10
C GLN A 416 -6.66 33.02 6.53
N GLY A 417 -5.75 33.43 7.41
CA GLY A 417 -5.60 32.83 8.73
C GLY A 417 -4.38 31.92 8.89
N LEU A 418 -3.59 31.62 7.85
CA LEU A 418 -2.35 30.84 7.98
C LEU A 418 -1.06 31.67 7.77
N ASP A 419 -1.15 32.98 7.94
CA ASP A 419 -0.14 33.94 7.45
C ASP A 419 1.23 33.78 8.13
N SER A 420 1.24 33.19 9.32
CA SER A 420 2.46 32.92 10.10
C SER A 420 3.14 31.59 9.75
N LEU A 421 2.49 30.71 8.98
CA LEU A 421 3.01 29.37 8.67
C LEU A 421 4.07 29.45 7.57
N THR A 422 5.34 29.21 7.93
CA THR A 422 6.48 29.31 7.00
C THR A 422 6.95 27.98 6.42
N THR A 423 6.77 26.89 7.16
CA THR A 423 7.16 25.54 6.76
C THR A 423 6.13 24.52 7.24
N LEU A 424 5.86 23.52 6.42
CA LEU A 424 5.01 22.38 6.77
C LEU A 424 5.82 21.08 6.65
N PRO A 425 6.24 20.45 7.75
CA PRO A 425 7.07 19.24 7.71
C PRO A 425 6.43 18.02 7.02
N GLY A 426 5.10 17.88 7.07
CA GLY A 426 4.39 16.80 6.37
C GLY A 426 3.58 17.32 5.18
N ASP A 427 2.43 16.69 4.93
CA ASP A 427 1.71 16.85 3.66
C ASP A 427 0.77 18.06 3.68
N LEU A 428 0.65 18.76 2.56
CA LEU A 428 -0.43 19.72 2.30
C LEU A 428 -1.45 19.04 1.40
N VAL A 429 -2.67 18.86 1.88
CA VAL A 429 -3.70 18.13 1.16
C VAL A 429 -4.98 18.93 1.12
N ILE A 430 -5.47 19.20 -0.09
CA ILE A 430 -6.70 19.94 -0.33
C ILE A 430 -7.60 19.13 -1.25
N LEU A 431 -8.72 18.64 -0.72
CA LEU A 431 -9.68 17.83 -1.48
C LEU A 431 -11.08 18.43 -1.51
N GLY A 432 -11.78 18.34 -2.64
CA GLY A 432 -13.21 18.65 -2.73
C GLY A 432 -13.62 20.00 -2.13
N SER A 433 -12.77 21.03 -2.23
CA SER A 433 -13.05 22.38 -1.73
C SER A 433 -13.29 23.29 -2.92
N GLN A 434 -14.52 23.28 -3.43
CA GLN A 434 -14.84 23.73 -4.80
C GLN A 434 -14.64 25.22 -5.06
N ARG A 435 -14.75 26.06 -4.03
CA ARG A 435 -14.53 27.51 -4.16
C ARG A 435 -13.13 27.98 -3.85
N LEU A 436 -12.23 27.08 -3.42
CA LEU A 436 -10.89 27.51 -3.06
C LEU A 436 -10.24 28.00 -4.34
N ALA A 437 -9.90 29.28 -4.39
CA ALA A 437 -9.43 29.98 -5.59
C ALA A 437 -8.03 30.59 -5.42
N SER A 438 -7.42 30.44 -4.23
CA SER A 438 -6.10 30.97 -3.90
C SER A 438 -5.54 30.32 -2.64
N LEU A 439 -4.21 30.24 -2.50
CA LEU A 439 -3.53 29.99 -1.22
C LEU A 439 -3.19 31.30 -0.48
N LYS A 440 -3.81 32.43 -0.84
CA LYS A 440 -3.74 33.68 -0.07
C LYS A 440 -4.01 33.37 1.40
N GLY A 441 -3.22 33.98 2.28
CA GLY A 441 -3.19 33.62 3.69
C GLY A 441 -2.13 32.60 4.06
N ALA A 442 -1.59 31.81 3.12
CA ALA A 442 -0.41 30.96 3.34
C ALA A 442 0.84 31.53 2.62
N LEU A 443 0.87 32.85 2.38
CA LEU A 443 1.91 33.52 1.58
C LEU A 443 3.31 33.47 2.21
N ALA A 444 3.43 33.06 3.48
CA ALA A 444 4.71 32.84 4.14
C ALA A 444 5.26 31.41 3.94
N LEU A 445 4.44 30.46 3.48
CA LEU A 445 4.80 29.05 3.34
C LEU A 445 5.81 28.88 2.20
N ARG A 446 7.06 28.50 2.54
CA ARG A 446 8.16 28.33 1.59
C ARG A 446 8.48 26.88 1.28
N GLU A 447 8.18 25.97 2.21
CA GLU A 447 8.57 24.56 2.12
C GLU A 447 7.47 23.65 2.66
N VAL A 448 7.14 22.62 1.87
CA VAL A 448 6.35 21.47 2.29
C VAL A 448 7.29 20.26 2.27
N GLY A 449 7.62 19.69 3.43
CA GLY A 449 8.51 18.54 3.55
C GLY A 449 7.88 17.23 3.08
N GLY A 450 6.55 17.16 3.08
CA GLY A 450 5.76 16.05 2.55
C GLY A 450 5.35 16.23 1.10
N SER A 451 4.21 15.62 0.75
CA SER A 451 3.56 15.75 -0.54
C SER A 451 2.57 16.91 -0.55
N VAL A 452 2.36 17.49 -1.73
CA VAL A 452 1.29 18.47 -1.98
C VAL A 452 0.27 17.81 -2.89
N ILE A 453 -1.00 17.79 -2.48
CA ILE A 453 -2.06 17.03 -3.16
C ILE A 453 -3.29 17.89 -3.35
N PHE A 454 -3.73 18.02 -4.59
CA PHE A 454 -4.98 18.68 -5.00
C PHE A 454 -5.89 17.68 -5.70
N GLY A 455 -7.18 17.69 -5.36
CA GLY A 455 -8.20 16.99 -6.14
C GLY A 455 -9.55 16.76 -5.49
N GLN A 456 -10.23 15.70 -5.89
CA GLN A 456 -11.50 15.24 -5.31
C GLN A 456 -11.38 13.80 -4.81
N LEU A 457 -12.18 13.45 -3.80
CA LEU A 457 -12.37 12.06 -3.38
C LEU A 457 -13.43 11.40 -4.24
N LEU A 458 -13.22 10.12 -4.54
CA LEU A 458 -13.99 9.38 -5.52
C LEU A 458 -14.16 7.94 -5.05
N ARG A 459 -15.26 7.31 -5.47
CA ARG A 459 -15.58 5.92 -5.14
C ARG A 459 -14.79 4.93 -6.00
N ARG A 460 -14.68 3.68 -5.55
CA ARG A 460 -14.01 2.58 -6.28
C ARG A 460 -14.59 2.29 -7.68
N ASP A 461 -15.83 2.69 -7.93
CA ASP A 461 -16.51 2.59 -9.23
C ASP A 461 -16.30 3.81 -10.14
N GLY A 462 -15.52 4.80 -9.69
CA GLY A 462 -15.25 6.02 -10.46
C GLY A 462 -16.44 6.98 -10.51
N GLN A 463 -17.29 7.03 -9.48
CA GLN A 463 -18.29 8.11 -9.30
C GLN A 463 -17.81 9.16 -8.29
N PRO A 464 -18.31 10.42 -8.35
CA PRO A 464 -18.05 11.45 -7.34
C PRO A 464 -18.30 10.89 -5.95
N PHE A 465 -17.39 11.15 -5.02
CA PHE A 465 -17.76 10.97 -3.63
C PHE A 465 -18.76 12.08 -3.27
N ASP A 466 -20.04 11.74 -3.22
CA ASP A 466 -21.09 12.59 -2.69
C ASP A 466 -21.19 12.38 -1.16
N PRO A 467 -20.85 13.39 -0.34
CA PRO A 467 -20.95 13.31 1.11
C PRO A 467 -22.40 13.11 1.60
N ASP A 468 -23.42 13.50 0.84
CA ASP A 468 -24.84 13.42 1.23
C ASP A 468 -25.44 12.01 1.03
N GLU A 469 -24.77 11.11 0.31
CA GLU A 469 -25.27 9.75 0.06
C GLU A 469 -25.02 8.76 1.22
N GLN A 470 -24.60 9.24 2.40
CA GLN A 470 -23.96 8.45 3.45
C GLN A 470 -24.87 7.59 4.37
N VAL A 471 -26.19 7.50 4.15
CA VAL A 471 -27.06 6.94 5.22
C VAL A 471 -27.22 5.41 5.20
N GLU A 472 -26.94 4.66 4.11
CA GLU A 472 -27.40 3.26 4.06
C GLU A 472 -26.35 2.13 3.94
N ASP A 473 -25.06 2.34 3.62
CA ASP A 473 -24.27 1.14 3.20
C ASP A 473 -22.74 1.13 3.42
N ASN A 474 -22.16 1.84 4.38
CA ASN A 474 -20.77 1.58 4.85
C ASN A 474 -19.72 1.49 3.71
N LYS A 475 -19.85 2.33 2.66
CA LYS A 475 -19.05 2.29 1.41
C LYS A 475 -17.76 3.12 1.43
N LEU A 476 -17.34 3.61 2.59
CA LEU A 476 -16.16 4.46 2.76
C LEU A 476 -14.82 3.68 2.82
N LYS A 477 -14.83 2.36 2.64
CA LYS A 477 -13.61 1.51 2.58
C LYS A 477 -12.61 1.83 1.45
N ASP A 478 -12.93 2.77 0.59
CA ASP A 478 -12.30 2.94 -0.72
C ASP A 478 -11.75 4.37 -0.96
N VAL A 479 -11.68 5.22 0.07
CA VAL A 479 -11.21 6.60 -0.05
C VAL A 479 -9.79 6.68 0.53
N GLY A 480 -8.77 6.74 -0.32
CA GLY A 480 -7.36 6.71 0.12
C GLY A 480 -6.65 8.04 -0.04
N PHE A 481 -6.23 8.66 1.06
CA PHE A 481 -5.04 9.52 1.05
C PHE A 481 -3.78 8.66 0.93
N PRO A 482 -2.64 9.18 0.43
CA PRO A 482 -1.44 8.37 0.33
C PRO A 482 -0.98 7.94 1.72
N ALA A 483 -1.27 6.70 2.06
CA ALA A 483 -0.60 5.95 3.12
C ALA A 483 -0.26 4.57 2.56
N ASP A 484 0.90 4.08 2.95
CA ASP A 484 1.55 2.87 2.48
C ASP A 484 0.84 1.57 2.93
N GLU A 485 1.26 0.49 2.26
CA GLU A 485 1.01 -0.93 2.54
C GLU A 485 -0.46 -1.40 2.69
N SER A 486 -1.24 -1.48 1.59
CA SER A 486 -2.02 -2.71 1.22
C SER A 486 -3.17 -2.64 0.18
N GLY A 487 -3.38 -1.57 -0.61
CA GLY A 487 -4.06 -1.76 -1.92
C GLY A 487 -5.05 -0.70 -2.42
N ALA A 488 -4.93 -0.43 -3.72
CA ALA A 488 -5.53 0.60 -4.57
C ALA A 488 -7.08 0.55 -4.77
N LEU A 489 -7.85 1.60 -5.14
CA LEU A 489 -8.08 2.29 -6.45
C LEU A 489 -9.27 3.27 -6.33
N LEU A 490 -9.61 4.24 -7.19
CA LEU A 490 -9.06 5.09 -8.27
C LEU A 490 -10.12 6.19 -8.43
N PRO A 491 -9.77 7.45 -8.70
CA PRO A 491 -10.77 8.51 -8.78
C PRO A 491 -11.24 8.72 -10.23
N GLN A 492 -12.52 8.87 -10.63
CA GLN A 492 -12.96 9.48 -11.94
C GLN A 492 -14.14 10.45 -11.70
N VAL A 493 -14.30 11.59 -12.42
CA VAL A 493 -15.58 12.17 -12.95
C VAL A 493 -15.42 13.57 -13.58
N ARG A 494 -16.37 13.89 -14.49
CA ARG A 494 -16.71 15.13 -15.20
C ARG A 494 -17.07 16.37 -14.35
N ASP A 495 -16.62 17.51 -14.88
CA ASP A 495 -16.81 18.95 -14.58
C ASP A 495 -18.22 19.48 -14.21
N PRO A 496 -18.41 20.18 -13.05
CA PRO A 496 -19.56 21.04 -12.76
C PRO A 496 -19.31 22.57 -12.93
N GLY A 497 -18.13 23.02 -13.38
CA GLY A 497 -17.92 24.37 -13.89
C GLY A 497 -17.67 25.47 -12.86
N VAL A 498 -16.73 25.26 -11.92
CA VAL A 498 -16.22 26.34 -11.04
C VAL A 498 -14.77 26.64 -11.41
N ARG A 499 -14.46 27.93 -11.57
CA ARG A 499 -13.18 28.48 -12.04
C ARG A 499 -12.35 28.97 -10.86
N PHE A 500 -11.16 28.42 -10.67
CA PHE A 500 -10.03 29.06 -9.99
C PHE A 500 -9.46 30.08 -11.01
N ASP A 501 -9.79 31.37 -10.87
CA ASP A 501 -9.32 32.41 -11.81
C ASP A 501 -8.21 33.26 -11.14
N PRO A 502 -6.92 32.88 -11.24
CA PRO A 502 -5.81 33.60 -10.60
C PRO A 502 -5.39 34.87 -11.34
N ASN A 503 -6.21 35.41 -12.27
CA ASN A 503 -5.89 36.66 -12.97
C ASN A 503 -5.87 37.92 -12.07
N GLY A 504 -5.94 37.79 -10.74
CA GLY A 504 -5.65 38.83 -9.76
C GLY A 504 -4.48 38.41 -8.87
N GLY A 505 -3.26 38.84 -9.22
CA GLY A 505 -2.02 38.45 -8.54
C GLY A 505 -2.06 38.48 -7.01
N GLU A 506 -1.34 37.51 -6.41
CA GLU A 506 -1.33 37.04 -5.00
C GLU A 506 -2.13 35.73 -4.77
N ASP A 507 -1.85 34.70 -5.58
CA ASP A 507 -2.46 33.35 -5.54
C ASP A 507 -1.75 32.34 -4.61
N GLY A 508 -0.55 32.68 -4.11
CA GLY A 508 0.11 32.02 -2.98
C GLY A 508 0.83 30.70 -3.26
N PHE A 509 0.86 30.20 -4.50
CA PHE A 509 1.78 29.11 -4.89
C PHE A 509 3.15 29.61 -5.35
N ASP A 510 3.22 30.85 -5.82
CA ASP A 510 4.45 31.53 -6.26
C ASP A 510 5.51 31.63 -5.14
N VAL A 511 5.09 31.50 -3.89
CA VAL A 511 5.96 31.54 -2.72
C VAL A 511 6.61 30.20 -2.35
N LEU A 512 6.04 29.05 -2.76
CA LEU A 512 6.62 27.74 -2.47
C LEU A 512 7.92 27.55 -3.24
N THR A 513 8.97 27.11 -2.54
CA THR A 513 10.29 26.87 -3.15
C THR A 513 10.60 25.39 -3.32
N THR A 514 10.08 24.56 -2.40
CA THR A 514 10.43 23.15 -2.27
C THR A 514 9.22 22.33 -1.86
N ILE A 515 9.00 21.22 -2.57
CA ILE A 515 8.14 20.11 -2.17
C ILE A 515 9.06 18.90 -1.94
N GLY A 516 9.06 18.36 -0.73
CA GLY A 516 9.98 17.29 -0.33
C GLY A 516 9.66 15.94 -0.98
N LYS A 517 8.39 15.68 -1.27
CA LYS A 517 7.91 14.45 -1.92
C LYS A 517 7.13 14.76 -3.20
N ASP A 518 5.91 14.26 -3.31
CA ASP A 518 5.14 14.25 -4.55
C ASP A 518 4.29 15.51 -4.68
N LEU A 519 4.14 16.00 -5.90
CA LEU A 519 3.09 16.95 -6.27
C LEU A 519 2.03 16.16 -7.05
N VAL A 520 0.85 15.99 -6.48
CA VAL A 520 -0.26 15.29 -7.12
C VAL A 520 -1.35 16.30 -7.46
N VAL A 521 -1.68 16.40 -8.74
CA VAL A 521 -2.79 17.24 -9.21
C VAL A 521 -3.76 16.35 -9.97
N ALA A 522 -4.89 16.07 -9.32
CA ALA A 522 -5.88 15.12 -9.77
C ALA A 522 -7.27 15.76 -9.83
N PHE A 523 -8.07 15.53 -10.88
CA PHE A 523 -9.46 16.02 -10.99
C PHE A 523 -9.63 17.48 -10.59
N SER A 524 -8.61 18.26 -10.87
CA SER A 524 -8.57 19.70 -10.67
C SER A 524 -8.45 20.29 -12.06
N ASP A 525 -9.15 21.40 -12.31
CA ASP A 525 -8.79 22.17 -13.48
C ASP A 525 -7.33 22.69 -13.23
N LEU A 526 -6.37 22.30 -14.06
CA LEU A 526 -4.96 22.73 -13.92
C LEU A 526 -4.75 24.12 -14.55
N ALA A 527 -5.65 24.57 -15.45
CA ALA A 527 -5.72 25.97 -15.85
C ALA A 527 -6.27 26.85 -14.72
N ASP A 528 -6.80 26.20 -13.69
CA ASP A 528 -7.29 26.76 -12.45
C ASP A 528 -6.21 26.66 -11.35
N LEU A 529 -5.54 25.51 -11.19
CA LEU A 529 -4.31 25.40 -10.39
C LEU A 529 -3.11 26.00 -11.14
N GLN A 530 -3.19 27.28 -11.53
CA GLN A 530 -2.08 27.93 -12.21
C GLN A 530 -0.90 28.06 -11.25
N LEU A 531 0.01 27.08 -11.33
CA LEU A 531 1.39 27.24 -10.87
C LEU A 531 2.11 28.35 -11.67
N THR A 532 1.46 28.94 -12.68
CA THR A 532 1.88 30.16 -13.36
C THR A 532 1.10 31.38 -12.88
N ASN A 533 1.79 32.26 -12.15
CA ASN A 533 1.48 33.68 -12.28
C ASN A 533 2.11 34.20 -13.59
N PRO A 534 1.35 34.70 -14.57
CA PRO A 534 1.91 35.29 -15.78
C PRO A 534 2.72 36.59 -15.52
N ASP A 535 2.62 37.18 -14.32
CA ASP A 535 3.24 38.45 -13.93
C ASP A 535 4.33 38.34 -12.83
N SER A 536 4.64 37.16 -12.26
CA SER A 536 5.73 37.02 -11.27
C SER A 536 6.41 35.64 -11.25
N ASP A 537 7.72 35.66 -10.94
CA ASP A 537 8.61 34.49 -10.87
C ASP A 537 8.08 33.41 -9.92
N ASN A 538 7.62 32.25 -10.43
CA ASN A 538 7.36 31.08 -9.58
C ASN A 538 8.67 30.64 -8.89
N ASN A 539 8.70 30.55 -7.56
CA ASN A 539 9.92 30.18 -6.83
C ASN A 539 10.15 28.67 -6.66
N LEU A 540 9.24 27.81 -7.14
CA LEU A 540 9.32 26.36 -6.98
C LEU A 540 10.48 25.79 -7.81
N THR A 541 11.58 25.47 -7.14
CA THR A 541 12.79 24.96 -7.81
C THR A 541 12.97 23.45 -7.66
N THR A 542 12.38 22.86 -6.63
CA THR A 542 12.64 21.46 -6.24
C THR A 542 11.35 20.73 -5.90
N ILE A 543 11.13 19.59 -6.57
CA ILE A 543 10.13 18.59 -6.21
C ILE A 543 10.89 17.26 -6.04
N GLY A 544 11.05 16.81 -4.80
CA GLY A 544 11.89 15.66 -4.46
C GLY A 544 11.32 14.32 -4.96
N GLY A 545 10.00 14.22 -5.08
CA GLY A 545 9.26 13.06 -5.58
C GLY A 545 8.71 13.26 -7.00
N ARG A 546 7.57 12.66 -7.29
CA ARG A 546 6.93 12.67 -8.60
C ARG A 546 5.96 13.85 -8.72
N VAL A 547 5.91 14.45 -9.90
CA VAL A 547 4.73 15.20 -10.34
C VAL A 547 3.76 14.20 -10.98
N THR A 548 2.56 14.07 -10.44
CA THR A 548 1.53 13.14 -10.93
C THR A 548 0.30 13.91 -11.36
N LEU A 549 -0.03 13.87 -12.65
CA LEU A 549 -1.13 14.60 -13.27
C LEU A 549 -2.10 13.62 -13.92
N TYR A 550 -3.37 13.63 -13.50
CA TYR A 550 -4.40 12.75 -14.09
C TYR A 550 -5.81 13.28 -13.84
N GLY A 551 -6.74 13.01 -14.77
CA GLY A 551 -8.15 13.40 -14.62
C GLY A 551 -8.45 14.90 -14.71
N ASN A 552 -7.53 15.70 -15.24
CA ASN A 552 -7.68 17.15 -15.38
C ASN A 552 -8.14 17.50 -16.81
N ASP A 553 -9.41 17.88 -17.03
CA ASP A 553 -10.00 18.03 -18.38
C ASP A 553 -9.58 19.30 -19.17
N THR A 554 -8.82 20.20 -18.55
CA THR A 554 -8.51 21.55 -19.05
C THR A 554 -7.03 21.93 -19.30
N PRO A 555 -6.00 21.40 -18.61
CA PRO A 555 -4.61 21.77 -18.87
C PRO A 555 -4.14 21.31 -20.24
N THR A 556 -3.65 22.25 -21.01
CA THR A 556 -3.01 21.96 -22.29
C THR A 556 -1.52 21.64 -22.15
N ASP A 557 -0.84 22.07 -21.06
CA ASP A 557 0.61 21.88 -20.87
C ASP A 557 1.13 21.94 -19.40
N LEU A 558 2.47 21.90 -19.20
CA LEU A 558 3.17 21.99 -17.91
C LEU A 558 3.62 23.42 -17.56
N GLN A 559 2.92 24.44 -18.07
CA GLN A 559 3.16 25.80 -17.61
C GLN A 559 2.97 25.86 -16.09
N GLY A 560 3.97 26.44 -15.41
CA GLY A 560 4.01 26.58 -13.96
C GLY A 560 5.10 25.74 -13.32
N LEU A 561 5.68 24.78 -14.06
CA LEU A 561 6.88 24.07 -13.64
C LEU A 561 8.16 24.65 -14.28
N GLN A 562 8.09 25.85 -14.89
CA GLN A 562 9.24 26.41 -15.65
C GLN A 562 10.44 26.76 -14.78
N THR A 563 10.24 26.94 -13.48
CA THR A 563 11.31 27.24 -12.53
C THR A 563 11.81 26.00 -11.80
N VAL A 564 11.13 24.85 -11.96
CA VAL A 564 11.59 23.57 -11.42
C VAL A 564 12.88 23.17 -12.12
N ARG A 565 13.91 22.91 -11.32
CA ARG A 565 15.24 22.46 -11.75
C ARG A 565 15.55 21.04 -11.28
N GLN A 566 14.92 20.62 -10.18
CA GLN A 566 15.04 19.27 -9.64
C GLN A 566 13.66 18.62 -9.57
N LEU A 567 13.52 17.47 -10.22
CA LEU A 567 12.29 16.69 -10.26
C LEU A 567 12.60 15.20 -10.04
N GLY A 568 12.00 14.60 -9.03
CA GLY A 568 12.15 13.18 -8.73
C GLY A 568 11.55 12.27 -9.80
N GLY A 569 10.46 12.67 -10.46
CA GLY A 569 9.88 11.96 -11.60
C GLY A 569 8.64 12.66 -12.17
N LEU A 570 8.15 12.20 -13.32
CA LEU A 570 6.96 12.72 -13.97
C LEU A 570 6.00 11.58 -14.33
N VAL A 571 4.74 11.73 -13.94
CA VAL A 571 3.64 10.81 -14.24
C VAL A 571 2.49 11.60 -14.82
N VAL A 572 2.06 11.25 -16.03
CA VAL A 572 0.95 11.92 -16.73
C VAL A 572 -0.03 10.86 -17.22
N ASN A 573 -1.33 11.08 -16.99
CA ASN A 573 -2.43 10.19 -17.37
C ASN A 573 -2.33 8.77 -16.79
N PHE A 574 -1.60 8.64 -15.70
CA PHE A 574 -1.59 7.46 -14.85
C PHE A 574 -1.90 7.87 -13.42
N ALA A 575 -2.66 7.03 -12.74
CA ALA A 575 -2.70 7.05 -11.29
C ALA A 575 -1.61 6.13 -10.74
N VAL A 576 -1.00 6.55 -9.63
CA VAL A 576 0.01 5.77 -8.91
C VAL A 576 -0.64 5.27 -7.62
N ASN A 577 -0.59 3.96 -7.35
CA ASN A 577 -1.04 3.45 -6.06
C ASN A 577 0.05 3.59 -4.98
N ALA A 578 -0.27 3.25 -3.74
CA ALA A 578 0.66 3.29 -2.61
C ALA A 578 1.88 2.34 -2.75
N GLN A 579 1.84 1.38 -3.68
CA GLN A 579 2.95 0.47 -4.00
C GLN A 579 3.84 1.04 -5.13
N GLY A 580 3.47 2.19 -5.71
CA GLY A 580 4.15 2.79 -6.86
C GLY A 580 3.68 2.25 -8.22
N ASP A 581 2.68 1.36 -8.24
CA ASP A 581 2.14 0.76 -9.47
C ASP A 581 1.35 1.78 -10.27
N LEU A 582 1.54 1.75 -11.58
CA LEU A 582 0.86 2.60 -12.53
C LEU A 582 -0.45 1.97 -12.95
N ARG A 583 -1.48 2.80 -13.05
CA ARG A 583 -2.78 2.41 -13.56
C ARG A 583 -3.25 3.40 -14.60
N PRO A 584 -3.61 2.92 -15.82
CA PRO A 584 -4.15 3.77 -16.87
C PRO A 584 -5.27 4.61 -16.31
N PHE A 585 -5.27 5.86 -16.71
CA PHE A 585 -6.29 6.77 -16.26
C PHE A 585 -6.84 7.53 -17.47
N PRO A 586 -8.16 7.56 -17.71
CA PRO A 586 -8.78 8.39 -18.74
C PRO A 586 -8.36 9.83 -18.54
N SER A 587 -7.68 10.38 -19.53
CA SER A 587 -7.25 11.77 -19.58
C SER A 587 -8.38 12.66 -20.13
N ALA A 588 -8.54 13.91 -19.67
CA ALA A 588 -7.61 15.03 -19.64
C ALA A 588 -7.06 15.45 -21.02
N ASP A 589 -7.47 16.62 -21.53
CA ASP A 589 -7.06 17.15 -22.84
C ASP A 589 -5.61 17.72 -22.84
N PHE A 590 -4.64 16.92 -22.37
CA PHE A 590 -3.23 17.30 -22.30
C PHE A 590 -2.58 17.28 -23.68
N THR A 591 -1.99 18.40 -24.13
CA THR A 591 -1.53 18.58 -25.53
C THR A 591 -0.04 18.88 -25.67
N SER A 592 0.73 19.00 -24.58
CA SER A 592 2.12 19.45 -24.63
C SER A 592 2.83 19.32 -23.28
N PHE A 593 4.13 19.02 -23.26
CA PHE A 593 4.97 19.07 -22.04
C PHE A 593 5.77 20.39 -21.92
N ALA A 594 5.43 21.39 -22.72
CA ALA A 594 6.05 22.71 -22.66
C ALA A 594 5.94 23.28 -21.24
N GLY A 595 7.05 23.86 -20.78
CA GLY A 595 7.17 24.40 -19.43
C GLY A 595 8.04 23.55 -18.51
N LEU A 596 8.30 22.28 -18.82
CA LEU A 596 9.28 21.50 -18.06
C LEU A 596 10.72 21.83 -18.49
N GLN A 597 11.56 22.27 -17.55
CA GLN A 597 12.95 22.72 -17.81
C GLN A 597 14.01 21.90 -17.04
N VAL A 598 13.74 20.63 -16.73
CA VAL A 598 14.68 19.78 -15.98
C VAL A 598 15.59 18.99 -16.93
N ASP A 599 16.88 18.94 -16.60
CA ASP A 599 17.89 18.19 -17.38
C ASP A 599 17.94 16.70 -17.00
N ALA A 600 17.38 16.31 -15.86
CA ALA A 600 17.36 14.93 -15.40
C ALA A 600 16.16 14.65 -14.50
N LEU A 601 15.71 13.40 -14.50
CA LEU A 601 14.67 12.89 -13.59
C LEU A 601 15.29 11.94 -12.57
N GLY A 602 14.79 12.01 -11.34
CA GLY A 602 15.18 11.11 -10.25
C GLY A 602 14.64 9.68 -10.39
N ALA A 603 14.63 8.95 -9.27
CA ALA A 603 14.19 7.55 -9.21
C ALA A 603 12.69 7.36 -9.49
N GLY A 604 11.92 8.45 -9.50
CA GLY A 604 10.49 8.44 -9.83
C GLY A 604 10.19 8.21 -11.30
N GLY A 605 11.18 8.34 -12.21
CA GLY A 605 11.03 7.93 -13.61
C GLY A 605 10.18 8.87 -14.48
N LEU A 606 9.82 8.39 -15.67
CA LEU A 606 8.97 9.07 -16.65
C LEU A 606 7.85 8.13 -17.10
N HIS A 607 6.60 8.44 -16.76
CA HIS A 607 5.47 7.56 -17.03
C HIS A 607 4.36 8.34 -17.74
N LEU A 608 4.11 8.02 -19.01
CA LEU A 608 3.20 8.77 -19.89
C LEU A 608 2.08 7.87 -20.43
N GLY A 609 0.85 8.19 -20.06
CA GLY A 609 -0.37 7.59 -20.59
C GLY A 609 -0.83 8.37 -21.82
N PHE A 610 -0.80 7.76 -23.00
CA PHE A 610 -1.18 8.43 -24.25
C PHE A 610 -2.68 8.32 -24.54
N ASP A 611 -3.22 9.39 -25.12
CA ASP A 611 -4.60 9.54 -25.57
C ASP A 611 -4.67 10.20 -26.96
N ASP A 612 -5.85 10.69 -27.35
CA ASP A 612 -6.07 11.31 -28.66
C ASP A 612 -5.45 12.72 -28.78
N ASN A 613 -5.02 13.34 -27.68
CA ASN A 613 -4.49 14.70 -27.64
C ASN A 613 -2.96 14.74 -27.49
N LEU A 614 -2.37 13.69 -26.90
CA LEU A 614 -0.93 13.56 -26.68
C LEU A 614 -0.25 12.85 -27.88
N ASP A 615 0.12 13.65 -28.89
CA ASP A 615 0.70 13.18 -30.16
C ASP A 615 2.25 13.30 -30.24
N ASP A 616 2.82 13.04 -31.41
CA ASP A 616 4.27 13.17 -31.66
C ASP A 616 4.79 14.60 -31.43
N ALA A 617 3.99 15.62 -31.76
CA ALA A 617 4.37 17.01 -31.57
C ALA A 617 4.45 17.35 -30.08
N SER A 618 3.53 16.80 -29.29
CA SER A 618 3.50 16.87 -27.83
C SER A 618 4.74 16.21 -27.24
N LEU A 619 5.07 14.98 -27.66
CA LEU A 619 6.26 14.26 -27.17
C LEU A 619 7.56 15.01 -27.49
N ALA A 620 7.63 15.66 -28.65
CA ALA A 620 8.79 16.46 -29.06
C ALA A 620 9.03 17.72 -28.21
N THR A 621 8.07 18.13 -27.38
CA THR A 621 8.24 19.24 -26.42
C THR A 621 8.91 18.82 -25.10
N LEU A 622 9.09 17.51 -24.86
CA LEU A 622 9.84 17.06 -23.69
C LEU A 622 11.28 17.60 -23.73
N PRO A 623 11.84 17.99 -22.57
CA PRO A 623 13.25 18.34 -22.49
C PRO A 623 14.12 17.11 -22.82
N ALA A 624 15.30 17.36 -23.36
CA ALA A 624 16.30 16.31 -23.54
C ALA A 624 16.92 15.99 -22.19
N PHE A 625 16.50 14.87 -21.60
CA PHE A 625 17.03 14.41 -20.32
C PHE A 625 18.44 13.84 -20.53
N ALA A 626 19.43 14.34 -19.78
CA ALA A 626 20.74 13.71 -19.71
C ALA A 626 20.65 12.32 -19.04
N THR A 627 19.76 12.16 -18.06
CA THR A 627 19.52 10.88 -17.38
C THR A 627 18.12 10.84 -16.79
N ILE A 628 17.45 9.70 -16.92
CA ILE A 628 16.26 9.34 -16.15
C ILE A 628 16.72 8.24 -15.18
N ALA A 629 16.85 8.54 -13.88
CA ALA A 629 17.39 7.56 -12.93
C ALA A 629 16.41 6.40 -12.63
N GLY A 630 15.10 6.63 -12.79
CA GLY A 630 14.05 5.61 -12.68
C GLY A 630 13.71 4.92 -14.00
N SER A 631 12.55 4.26 -14.02
CA SER A 631 12.01 3.59 -15.21
C SER A 631 11.27 4.58 -16.13
N VAL A 632 11.12 4.21 -17.40
CA VAL A 632 10.29 4.88 -18.38
C VAL A 632 9.13 3.95 -18.75
N THR A 633 7.89 4.47 -18.74
CA THR A 633 6.71 3.70 -19.15
C THR A 633 5.84 4.52 -20.09
N LEU A 634 5.54 3.95 -21.25
CA LEU A 634 4.73 4.55 -22.30
C LEU A 634 3.62 3.57 -22.66
N ALA A 635 2.37 3.92 -22.38
CA ALA A 635 1.24 3.01 -22.61
C ALA A 635 -0.06 3.79 -22.87
N ARG A 636 -1.08 3.13 -23.38
CA ARG A 636 -2.38 3.72 -23.65
C ARG A 636 -3.12 4.09 -22.35
N ALA A 637 -3.74 5.27 -22.33
CA ALA A 637 -4.73 5.68 -21.34
C ALA A 637 -6.10 5.04 -21.64
N GLU A 638 -6.85 4.61 -20.62
CA GLU A 638 -8.16 3.96 -20.79
C GLU A 638 -9.20 4.89 -21.47
N ASN A 639 -10.09 4.34 -22.31
CA ASN A 639 -11.37 4.92 -22.78
C ASN A 639 -11.44 5.98 -23.92
N ARG A 640 -10.44 6.20 -24.79
CA ARG A 640 -10.62 7.05 -26.00
C ARG A 640 -10.26 6.39 -27.34
N ASN A 641 -10.69 7.04 -28.44
CA ASN A 641 -10.64 6.59 -29.83
C ASN A 641 -9.24 6.79 -30.44
N ASN A 642 -8.26 6.16 -29.79
CA ASN A 642 -6.86 6.03 -30.10
C ASN A 642 -6.29 6.84 -31.30
N VAL A 643 -5.68 7.99 -31.00
CA VAL A 643 -4.76 8.75 -31.89
C VAL A 643 -3.39 9.01 -31.22
N GLY A 644 -2.90 8.11 -30.37
CA GLY A 644 -1.59 8.23 -29.71
C GLY A 644 -0.38 8.39 -30.66
N PRO A 645 0.85 8.55 -30.14
CA PRO A 645 2.03 8.89 -30.94
C PRO A 645 2.32 7.82 -31.98
N THR A 646 2.77 8.25 -33.16
CA THR A 646 3.19 7.34 -34.22
C THR A 646 4.64 6.89 -34.07
N SER A 647 5.44 7.64 -33.31
CA SER A 647 6.84 7.35 -33.03
C SER A 647 7.32 7.94 -31.69
N LEU A 648 8.43 7.41 -31.16
CA LEU A 648 9.06 7.86 -29.91
C LEU A 648 10.17 8.91 -30.09
N VAL A 649 10.27 9.57 -31.27
CA VAL A 649 11.32 10.58 -31.60
C VAL A 649 11.53 11.67 -30.53
N GLY A 650 10.47 12.01 -29.80
CA GLY A 650 10.53 13.02 -28.73
C GLY A 650 11.16 12.53 -27.43
N LEU A 651 11.25 11.22 -27.19
CA LEU A 651 11.90 10.65 -26.01
C LEU A 651 13.42 10.75 -26.15
N ARG A 652 14.01 11.69 -25.41
CA ARG A 652 15.45 11.95 -25.44
C ARG A 652 16.03 11.74 -24.06
N ALA A 653 16.69 10.60 -23.86
CA ALA A 653 17.28 10.20 -22.59
C ALA A 653 18.53 9.34 -22.80
N ASP A 654 19.74 9.91 -22.65
CA ASP A 654 20.99 9.15 -22.90
C ASP A 654 21.06 7.86 -22.07
N VAL A 655 20.57 7.91 -20.82
CA VAL A 655 20.54 6.80 -19.87
C VAL A 655 19.18 6.70 -19.19
N VAL A 656 18.58 5.51 -19.23
CA VAL A 656 17.46 5.09 -18.39
C VAL A 656 18.01 4.17 -17.29
N GLY A 657 17.83 4.56 -16.03
CA GLY A 657 18.36 3.88 -14.86
C GLY A 657 17.52 2.69 -14.39
N GLY A 658 16.25 2.63 -14.79
CA GLY A 658 15.36 1.48 -14.60
C GLY A 658 14.99 0.79 -15.91
N ASP A 659 13.77 0.29 -15.98
CA ASP A 659 13.21 -0.38 -17.16
C ASP A 659 12.68 0.64 -18.17
N LEU A 660 12.65 0.29 -19.45
CA LEU A 660 11.94 0.98 -20.51
C LEU A 660 10.78 0.09 -20.99
N ALA A 661 9.55 0.42 -20.61
CA ALA A 661 8.35 -0.33 -20.97
C ALA A 661 7.48 0.46 -21.96
N VAL A 662 7.13 -0.16 -23.10
CA VAL A 662 6.33 0.45 -24.18
C VAL A 662 5.15 -0.46 -24.54
N CYS A 663 3.96 0.13 -24.72
CA CYS A 663 2.64 -0.54 -24.92
C CYS A 663 2.25 -1.49 -23.78
N THR A 664 2.94 -1.39 -22.64
CA THR A 664 2.77 -2.32 -21.53
C THR A 664 3.04 -1.62 -20.20
N LEU A 665 2.38 -2.10 -19.16
CA LEU A 665 2.61 -1.67 -17.79
C LEU A 665 3.34 -2.79 -17.05
N LYS A 666 4.59 -2.54 -16.67
CA LYS A 666 5.31 -3.42 -15.73
C LYS A 666 4.93 -2.99 -14.31
N ASN A 667 4.02 -3.73 -13.67
CA ASN A 667 3.60 -3.52 -12.29
C ASN A 667 4.27 -4.55 -11.37
N GLY A 668 5.55 -4.33 -11.01
CA GLY A 668 6.30 -5.28 -10.17
C GLY A 668 6.30 -6.71 -10.74
N ASP A 669 6.25 -7.73 -9.86
CA ASP A 669 6.19 -9.16 -10.20
C ASP A 669 4.87 -9.61 -10.88
N ALA A 670 3.94 -8.68 -11.17
CA ALA A 670 2.69 -9.00 -11.84
C ALA A 670 2.85 -9.04 -13.37
N ALA A 671 2.09 -9.94 -14.01
CA ALA A 671 2.06 -10.06 -15.45
C ALA A 671 1.72 -8.70 -16.09
N PRO A 672 2.40 -8.32 -17.18
CA PRO A 672 2.18 -7.03 -17.83
C PRO A 672 0.74 -6.91 -18.33
N ILE A 673 0.10 -5.77 -18.09
CA ILE A 673 -1.24 -5.48 -18.62
C ILE A 673 -1.05 -4.98 -20.07
N ALA A 674 -1.75 -5.59 -21.03
CA ALA A 674 -1.76 -5.13 -22.41
C ALA A 674 -2.40 -3.74 -22.50
N ALA A 675 -1.63 -2.76 -22.98
CA ALA A 675 -2.03 -1.37 -23.10
C ALA A 675 -1.61 -0.83 -24.48
N ASP A 676 -2.09 -1.53 -25.53
CA ASP A 676 -1.72 -1.32 -26.94
C ASP A 676 -1.87 0.15 -27.35
N LEU A 677 -0.79 0.68 -27.94
CA LEU A 677 -0.78 1.97 -28.60
C LEU A 677 -1.04 1.73 -30.09
N ASP A 678 -2.32 1.55 -30.47
CA ASP A 678 -2.77 1.20 -31.83
C ASP A 678 -2.28 2.13 -32.98
N ASN A 679 -1.50 3.19 -32.75
CA ASN A 679 -0.88 4.01 -33.82
C ASN A 679 0.64 4.04 -33.79
N LEU A 680 1.29 3.40 -32.82
CA LEU A 680 2.75 3.40 -32.71
C LEU A 680 3.34 2.53 -33.82
N THR A 681 3.83 3.17 -34.89
CA THR A 681 4.38 2.48 -36.06
C THR A 681 5.90 2.34 -36.03
N ALA A 682 6.59 3.15 -35.23
CA ALA A 682 8.04 3.13 -35.09
C ALA A 682 8.50 3.26 -33.63
N LEU A 683 9.40 2.38 -33.21
CA LEU A 683 10.09 2.46 -31.93
C LEU A 683 11.41 3.21 -32.14
N ASP A 684 11.31 4.54 -32.15
CA ASP A 684 12.48 5.41 -32.31
C ASP A 684 13.21 5.63 -30.98
N LEU A 685 14.37 5.00 -30.84
CA LEU A 685 15.25 5.08 -29.67
C LEU A 685 16.59 5.76 -29.99
N ASP A 686 16.64 6.61 -31.02
CA ASP A 686 17.88 7.24 -31.48
C ASP A 686 18.62 8.01 -30.37
N ASN A 687 17.86 8.48 -29.37
CA ASN A 687 18.36 9.24 -28.23
C ASN A 687 18.28 8.46 -26.91
N VAL A 688 18.15 7.13 -26.95
CA VAL A 688 18.22 6.25 -25.76
C VAL A 688 19.39 5.29 -25.91
N GLY A 689 20.51 5.65 -25.28
CA GLY A 689 21.78 4.93 -25.46
C GLY A 689 21.94 3.71 -24.57
N VAL A 690 21.54 3.83 -23.31
CA VAL A 690 21.73 2.78 -22.28
C VAL A 690 20.47 2.63 -21.45
N VAL A 691 20.03 1.38 -21.26
CA VAL A 691 18.97 1.02 -20.32
C VAL A 691 19.57 0.08 -19.27
N ARG A 692 19.50 0.47 -18.00
CA ARG A 692 20.05 -0.28 -16.87
C ARG A 692 19.14 -1.41 -16.37
N GLY A 693 17.84 -1.35 -16.71
CA GLY A 693 16.89 -2.43 -16.51
C GLY A 693 16.56 -3.16 -17.82
N ASP A 694 15.32 -3.61 -17.93
CA ASP A 694 14.78 -4.29 -19.10
C ASP A 694 14.25 -3.29 -20.15
N VAL A 695 14.35 -3.63 -21.43
CA VAL A 695 13.57 -3.01 -22.51
C VAL A 695 12.42 -3.96 -22.84
N LEU A 696 11.19 -3.55 -22.55
CA LEU A 696 9.99 -4.37 -22.69
C LEU A 696 9.04 -3.70 -23.69
N VAL A 697 8.83 -4.32 -24.84
CA VAL A 697 7.86 -3.86 -25.86
C VAL A 697 6.89 -4.99 -26.12
N ARG A 698 5.63 -4.80 -25.73
CA ARG A 698 4.62 -5.86 -25.82
C ARG A 698 3.30 -5.38 -26.41
N SER A 699 2.68 -6.20 -27.26
CA SER A 699 1.33 -5.94 -27.78
C SER A 699 1.17 -4.57 -28.44
N CYS A 700 2.18 -4.10 -29.19
CA CYS A 700 2.04 -2.96 -30.12
C CYS A 700 1.71 -3.51 -31.51
N SER A 701 0.43 -3.58 -31.88
CA SER A 701 0.00 -4.30 -33.08
C SER A 701 0.41 -3.63 -34.40
N GLU A 702 0.55 -2.30 -34.43
CA GLU A 702 0.91 -1.52 -35.62
C GLU A 702 2.42 -1.20 -35.73
N LEU A 703 3.25 -1.69 -34.80
CA LEU A 703 4.68 -1.40 -34.79
C LEU A 703 5.38 -2.11 -35.96
N VAL A 704 5.94 -1.36 -36.91
CA VAL A 704 6.57 -1.89 -38.13
C VAL A 704 8.09 -1.80 -38.08
N ASP A 705 8.64 -0.76 -37.45
CA ASP A 705 10.06 -0.42 -37.51
C ASP A 705 10.67 -0.10 -36.13
N THR A 706 11.99 -0.30 -36.02
CA THR A 706 12.82 0.09 -34.88
C THR A 706 13.95 1.00 -35.38
N SER A 707 14.53 1.82 -34.50
CA SER A 707 15.62 2.73 -34.89
C SER A 707 16.92 2.52 -34.10
N ALA A 708 17.92 3.36 -34.40
CA ALA A 708 19.32 3.17 -34.03
C ALA A 708 19.75 4.09 -32.90
N GLY A 709 20.02 3.55 -31.72
CA GLY A 709 20.60 4.33 -30.62
C GLY A 709 21.03 3.49 -29.41
N LEU A 710 20.32 2.38 -29.19
CA LEU A 710 20.55 1.46 -28.09
C LEU A 710 21.88 0.73 -28.22
N ARG A 711 22.78 0.95 -27.26
CA ARG A 711 24.12 0.35 -27.19
C ARG A 711 24.25 -0.67 -26.08
N ALA A 712 23.48 -0.55 -25.01
CA ALA A 712 23.53 -1.44 -23.87
C ALA A 712 22.16 -1.56 -23.19
N VAL A 713 21.77 -2.81 -22.91
CA VAL A 713 20.70 -3.18 -21.99
C VAL A 713 21.33 -4.05 -20.91
N ASP A 714 21.30 -3.63 -19.64
CA ASP A 714 21.86 -4.44 -18.56
C ASP A 714 20.88 -5.58 -18.18
N GLY A 715 19.57 -5.38 -18.35
CA GLY A 715 18.50 -6.38 -18.22
C GLY A 715 18.13 -7.08 -19.54
N ALA A 716 16.88 -7.50 -19.68
CA ALA A 716 16.37 -8.18 -20.88
C ALA A 716 15.95 -7.20 -21.98
N LEU A 717 16.31 -7.47 -23.24
CA LEU A 717 15.61 -6.95 -24.41
C LEU A 717 14.48 -7.92 -24.75
N GLU A 718 13.25 -7.55 -24.42
CA GLU A 718 12.06 -8.36 -24.64
C GLU A 718 11.09 -7.68 -25.61
N LEU A 719 10.87 -8.34 -26.75
CA LEU A 719 9.91 -7.96 -27.77
C LEU A 719 8.88 -9.10 -27.87
N THR A 720 7.61 -8.81 -27.60
CA THR A 720 6.56 -9.85 -27.56
C THR A 720 5.28 -9.39 -28.22
N ASP A 721 4.63 -10.25 -29.00
CA ASP A 721 3.31 -9.98 -29.61
C ASP A 721 3.32 -8.70 -30.46
N LEU A 722 4.24 -8.64 -31.43
CA LEU A 722 4.42 -7.51 -32.36
C LEU A 722 4.24 -7.99 -33.81
N PRO A 723 2.99 -8.28 -34.24
CA PRO A 723 2.71 -9.00 -35.49
C PRO A 723 3.14 -8.23 -36.75
N SER A 724 3.27 -6.91 -36.68
CA SER A 724 3.64 -6.05 -37.82
C SER A 724 5.14 -5.78 -37.94
N LEU A 725 5.93 -6.14 -36.93
CA LEU A 725 7.36 -5.85 -36.88
C LEU A 725 8.11 -6.74 -37.88
N ARG A 726 8.86 -6.13 -38.82
CA ARG A 726 9.48 -6.88 -39.92
C ARG A 726 10.97 -7.17 -39.74
N GLN A 727 11.65 -6.33 -38.98
CA GLN A 727 13.10 -6.34 -38.78
C GLN A 727 13.46 -5.56 -37.51
N LEU A 728 14.63 -5.86 -36.93
CA LEU A 728 15.24 -5.08 -35.84
C LEU A 728 16.21 -4.03 -36.41
N ALA A 729 15.73 -3.17 -37.31
CA ALA A 729 16.56 -2.16 -37.95
C ALA A 729 17.22 -1.22 -36.91
N GLY A 730 18.48 -0.87 -37.14
CA GLY A 730 19.20 0.09 -36.30
C GLY A 730 19.77 -0.45 -34.99
N MET A 731 19.43 -1.68 -34.58
CA MET A 731 19.96 -2.31 -33.36
C MET A 731 21.38 -2.92 -33.53
N ASP A 732 22.03 -2.70 -34.67
CA ASP A 732 23.36 -3.25 -34.98
C ASP A 732 24.47 -2.76 -34.04
N GLN A 733 24.21 -1.71 -33.25
CA GLN A 733 25.15 -1.14 -32.28
C GLN A 733 24.99 -1.71 -30.87
N LEU A 734 24.03 -2.62 -30.63
CA LEU A 734 23.80 -3.22 -29.31
C LEU A 734 24.98 -4.13 -28.93
N GLN A 735 25.72 -3.74 -27.89
CA GLN A 735 26.94 -4.43 -27.44
C GLN A 735 26.67 -5.39 -26.28
N THR A 736 25.72 -5.04 -25.41
CA THR A 736 25.38 -5.83 -24.22
C THR A 736 23.87 -5.93 -24.06
N ALA A 737 23.41 -7.13 -23.71
CA ALA A 737 22.06 -7.45 -23.29
C ALA A 737 22.15 -8.49 -22.16
N GLY A 738 21.41 -8.29 -21.07
CA GLY A 738 21.26 -9.28 -20.01
C GLY A 738 20.53 -10.53 -20.51
N ALA A 739 19.50 -10.35 -21.33
CA ALA A 739 18.82 -11.40 -22.10
C ALA A 739 18.27 -10.83 -23.42
N VAL A 740 17.96 -11.69 -24.39
CA VAL A 740 17.27 -11.33 -25.64
C VAL A 740 16.09 -12.28 -25.79
N LEU A 741 14.86 -11.76 -25.72
CA LEU A 741 13.62 -12.54 -25.76
C LEU A 741 12.73 -11.99 -26.88
N LEU A 742 12.59 -12.77 -27.96
CA LEU A 742 11.84 -12.41 -29.17
C LEU A 742 10.71 -13.41 -29.35
N HIS A 743 9.48 -13.02 -29.02
CA HIS A 743 8.34 -13.93 -28.96
C HIS A 743 7.16 -13.41 -29.78
N ASP A 744 6.49 -14.29 -30.53
CA ASP A 744 5.23 -13.97 -31.22
C ASP A 744 5.34 -12.77 -32.20
N LEU A 745 6.45 -12.69 -32.93
CA LEU A 745 6.78 -11.65 -33.91
C LEU A 745 6.48 -12.15 -35.33
N ALA A 746 5.21 -12.44 -35.62
CA ALA A 746 4.78 -13.13 -36.85
C ALA A 746 5.22 -12.48 -38.17
N GLY A 747 5.51 -11.17 -38.18
CA GLY A 747 6.02 -10.44 -39.35
C GLY A 747 7.55 -10.40 -39.48
N LEU A 748 8.29 -10.85 -38.47
CA LEU A 748 9.75 -10.70 -38.39
C LEU A 748 10.44 -11.63 -39.36
N THR A 749 11.21 -11.07 -40.29
CA THR A 749 11.88 -11.85 -41.35
C THR A 749 13.37 -12.07 -41.11
N SER A 750 14.00 -11.22 -40.30
CA SER A 750 15.42 -11.30 -39.96
C SER A 750 15.72 -10.70 -38.59
N VAL A 751 16.70 -11.27 -37.89
CA VAL A 751 17.30 -10.71 -36.67
C VAL A 751 18.76 -10.34 -36.95
N SER A 752 19.14 -9.08 -36.73
CA SER A 752 20.52 -8.59 -36.89
C SER A 752 21.00 -7.89 -35.62
N LEU A 753 21.89 -8.55 -34.87
CA LEU A 753 22.55 -8.05 -33.66
C LEU A 753 24.07 -8.39 -33.70
N PRO A 754 24.81 -7.94 -34.73
CA PRO A 754 26.19 -8.37 -34.96
C PRO A 754 27.21 -7.87 -33.91
N ALA A 755 26.92 -6.76 -33.21
CA ALA A 755 27.78 -6.23 -32.15
C ALA A 755 27.59 -6.93 -30.79
N LEU A 756 26.53 -7.75 -30.65
CA LEU A 756 26.22 -8.45 -29.40
C LEU A 756 27.08 -9.72 -29.30
N LEU A 757 28.17 -9.62 -28.54
CA LEU A 757 29.19 -10.69 -28.46
C LEU A 757 28.92 -11.74 -27.39
N ALA A 758 28.14 -11.40 -26.36
CA ALA A 758 27.76 -12.31 -25.29
C ALA A 758 26.48 -11.84 -24.60
N VAL A 759 25.70 -12.79 -24.10
CA VAL A 759 24.51 -12.56 -23.27
C VAL A 759 24.66 -13.36 -21.99
N ALA A 760 24.42 -12.72 -20.84
CA ALA A 760 24.60 -13.37 -19.53
C ALA A 760 23.45 -14.34 -19.19
N GLY A 761 22.22 -13.99 -19.59
CA GLY A 761 21.02 -14.79 -19.45
C GLY A 761 20.65 -15.50 -20.75
N ASN A 762 19.37 -15.52 -21.09
CA ASN A 762 18.82 -16.30 -22.19
C ASN A 762 18.81 -15.55 -23.52
N VAL A 763 18.88 -16.30 -24.61
CA VAL A 763 18.57 -15.86 -25.98
C VAL A 763 17.43 -16.75 -26.48
N GLU A 764 16.24 -16.19 -26.59
CA GLU A 764 15.02 -16.91 -26.96
C GLU A 764 14.38 -16.26 -28.19
N VAL A 765 14.10 -17.07 -29.20
CA VAL A 765 13.38 -16.70 -30.43
C VAL A 765 12.30 -17.75 -30.63
N VAL A 766 11.04 -17.38 -30.39
CA VAL A 766 9.93 -18.32 -30.22
C VAL A 766 8.71 -17.84 -30.97
N ASN A 767 8.11 -18.74 -31.76
CA ASN A 767 6.88 -18.49 -32.51
C ASN A 767 7.00 -17.31 -33.50
N ASP A 768 8.11 -17.28 -34.24
CA ASP A 768 8.39 -16.29 -35.30
C ASP A 768 8.43 -16.99 -36.67
N PRO A 769 7.27 -17.41 -37.24
CA PRO A 769 7.23 -18.31 -38.39
C PRO A 769 7.79 -17.73 -39.68
N ALA A 770 7.83 -16.40 -39.83
CA ALA A 770 8.38 -15.73 -41.02
C ALA A 770 9.90 -15.52 -40.97
N LEU A 771 10.54 -15.86 -39.84
CA LEU A 771 11.95 -15.60 -39.62
C LEU A 771 12.80 -16.56 -40.47
N SER A 772 13.57 -15.98 -41.39
CA SER A 772 14.37 -16.74 -42.37
C SER A 772 15.88 -16.60 -42.17
N SER A 773 16.33 -15.64 -41.34
CA SER A 773 17.76 -15.41 -41.11
C SER A 773 18.08 -14.84 -39.73
N LEU A 774 19.22 -15.28 -39.19
CA LEU A 774 19.81 -14.81 -37.94
C LEU A 774 21.20 -14.25 -38.22
N ALA A 775 21.55 -13.13 -37.61
CA ALA A 775 22.89 -12.55 -37.66
C ALA A 775 23.31 -12.05 -36.27
N PHE A 776 23.98 -12.93 -35.52
CA PHE A 776 24.52 -12.61 -34.20
C PHE A 776 26.05 -12.56 -34.21
N GLY A 777 26.63 -11.78 -33.30
CA GLY A 777 28.08 -11.80 -32.99
C GLY A 777 28.44 -12.74 -31.84
N LEU A 778 27.49 -13.56 -31.37
CA LEU A 778 27.56 -14.26 -30.10
C LEU A 778 28.70 -15.28 -30.06
N THR A 779 29.53 -15.17 -29.03
CA THR A 779 30.60 -16.13 -28.70
C THR A 779 30.22 -17.03 -27.52
N ARG A 780 29.29 -16.57 -26.67
CA ARG A 780 28.80 -17.27 -25.48
C ARG A 780 27.39 -16.81 -25.10
N VAL A 781 26.55 -17.76 -24.68
CA VAL A 781 25.28 -17.51 -23.98
C VAL A 781 25.39 -18.08 -22.57
N GLY A 782 25.15 -17.29 -21.54
CA GLY A 782 25.28 -17.72 -20.14
C GLY A 782 24.09 -18.54 -19.64
N GLY A 783 22.88 -18.26 -20.15
CA GLY A 783 21.66 -19.03 -19.91
C GLY A 783 21.30 -19.95 -21.08
N THR A 784 20.01 -20.03 -21.39
CA THR A 784 19.46 -20.90 -22.45
C THR A 784 19.50 -20.21 -23.81
N LEU A 785 19.83 -20.96 -24.87
CA LEU A 785 19.61 -20.59 -26.26
C LEU A 785 18.42 -21.38 -26.80
N ARG A 786 17.31 -20.72 -27.12
CA ARG A 786 16.06 -21.37 -27.52
C ARG A 786 15.57 -20.81 -28.86
N LEU A 787 15.54 -21.67 -29.88
CA LEU A 787 14.99 -21.38 -31.22
C LEU A 787 13.82 -22.33 -31.46
N VAL A 788 12.60 -21.81 -31.41
CA VAL A 788 11.38 -22.64 -31.37
C VAL A 788 10.32 -22.11 -32.34
N GLU A 789 9.74 -23.02 -33.12
CA GLU A 789 8.66 -22.71 -34.08
C GLU A 789 9.07 -21.66 -35.14
N LEU A 790 10.29 -21.80 -35.68
CA LEU A 790 10.85 -20.93 -36.72
C LEU A 790 10.73 -21.59 -38.10
N GLY A 791 9.52 -21.54 -38.67
CA GLY A 791 9.13 -22.34 -39.83
C GLY A 791 9.92 -22.09 -41.12
N GLU A 792 10.45 -20.88 -41.33
CA GLU A 792 11.18 -20.49 -42.55
C GLU A 792 12.71 -20.36 -42.33
N LEU A 793 13.22 -20.69 -41.13
CA LEU A 793 14.64 -20.56 -40.80
C LEU A 793 15.44 -21.66 -41.50
N GLY A 794 16.19 -21.29 -42.55
CA GLY A 794 16.96 -22.22 -43.38
C GLY A 794 18.32 -22.63 -42.81
N ASP A 795 18.97 -21.74 -42.07
CA ASP A 795 20.28 -22.00 -41.45
C ASP A 795 20.47 -21.25 -40.12
N VAL A 796 21.42 -21.72 -39.31
CA VAL A 796 21.87 -21.06 -38.07
C VAL A 796 23.25 -20.43 -38.21
N GLY A 797 23.68 -20.10 -39.44
CA GLY A 797 25.02 -19.57 -39.74
C GLY A 797 25.39 -18.29 -38.99
N GLY A 798 24.38 -17.52 -38.57
CA GLY A 798 24.54 -16.38 -37.66
C GLY A 798 25.11 -16.72 -36.27
N LEU A 799 25.23 -17.99 -35.91
CA LEU A 799 25.77 -18.45 -34.62
C LEU A 799 27.18 -19.05 -34.73
N GLN A 800 27.85 -18.95 -35.88
CA GLN A 800 29.15 -19.59 -36.16
C GLN A 800 30.30 -19.27 -35.19
N ALA A 801 30.18 -18.19 -34.40
CA ALA A 801 31.16 -17.80 -33.40
C ALA A 801 30.86 -18.38 -32.00
N LEU A 802 29.70 -19.00 -31.80
CA LEU A 802 29.21 -19.47 -30.51
C LEU A 802 30.00 -20.71 -30.07
N THR A 803 30.67 -20.60 -28.92
CA THR A 803 31.55 -21.65 -28.38
C THR A 803 30.99 -22.38 -27.16
N SER A 804 30.05 -21.75 -26.44
CA SER A 804 29.43 -22.33 -25.24
C SER A 804 28.04 -21.75 -24.96
N VAL A 805 27.16 -22.60 -24.42
CA VAL A 805 25.86 -22.24 -23.84
C VAL A 805 25.83 -22.76 -22.40
N GLY A 806 25.55 -21.89 -21.43
CA GLY A 806 25.59 -22.26 -20.01
C GLY A 806 24.36 -23.04 -19.54
N GLY A 807 23.19 -22.78 -20.13
CA GLY A 807 21.94 -23.49 -19.92
C GLY A 807 21.63 -24.48 -21.04
N ASP A 808 20.35 -24.57 -21.42
CA ASP A 808 19.87 -25.48 -22.47
C ASP A 808 20.12 -24.89 -23.88
N LEU A 809 20.33 -25.75 -24.87
CA LEU A 809 20.26 -25.40 -26.28
C LEU A 809 19.07 -26.12 -26.91
N GLU A 810 18.07 -25.37 -27.35
CA GLU A 810 16.84 -25.94 -27.90
C GLU A 810 16.63 -25.51 -29.35
N LEU A 811 16.61 -26.47 -30.26
CA LEU A 811 16.18 -26.32 -31.65
C LEU A 811 14.94 -27.18 -31.85
N ILE A 812 13.79 -26.53 -31.90
CA ILE A 812 12.50 -27.22 -31.85
C ILE A 812 11.58 -26.66 -32.91
N ASP A 813 11.02 -27.52 -33.77
CA ASP A 813 9.99 -27.15 -34.74
C ASP A 813 10.49 -26.13 -35.79
N CYS A 814 11.77 -26.16 -36.13
CA CYS A 814 12.39 -25.38 -37.22
C CYS A 814 12.46 -26.24 -38.50
N GLY A 815 11.29 -26.51 -39.10
CA GLY A 815 11.16 -27.51 -40.17
C GLY A 815 11.91 -27.20 -41.48
N ALA A 816 12.30 -25.95 -41.73
CA ALA A 816 13.09 -25.55 -42.90
C ALA A 816 14.61 -25.57 -42.68
N LEU A 817 15.07 -25.89 -41.46
CA LEU A 817 16.49 -25.84 -41.10
C LEU A 817 17.25 -26.93 -41.86
N ASP A 818 18.07 -26.51 -42.82
CA ASP A 818 18.80 -27.39 -43.73
C ASP A 818 20.07 -27.94 -43.10
N ASP A 819 20.75 -27.20 -42.22
CA ASP A 819 21.92 -27.69 -41.50
C ASP A 819 22.13 -27.01 -40.14
N THR A 820 23.01 -27.59 -39.33
CA THR A 820 23.42 -27.03 -38.02
C THR A 820 24.87 -26.52 -38.03
N ASN A 821 25.50 -26.33 -39.19
CA ASN A 821 26.93 -25.96 -39.31
C ASN A 821 27.26 -24.62 -38.64
N GLY A 822 26.29 -23.73 -38.53
CA GLY A 822 26.41 -22.51 -37.75
C GLY A 822 26.67 -22.73 -36.26
N LEU A 823 26.51 -23.94 -35.73
CA LEU A 823 26.87 -24.30 -34.35
C LEU A 823 28.17 -25.12 -34.27
N GLY A 824 28.94 -25.25 -35.36
CA GLY A 824 30.11 -26.13 -35.41
C GLY A 824 31.29 -25.72 -34.52
N ALA A 825 31.31 -24.49 -34.01
CA ALA A 825 32.29 -24.01 -33.02
C ALA A 825 31.90 -24.31 -31.57
N LEU A 826 30.67 -24.81 -31.32
CA LEU A 826 30.14 -25.08 -29.99
C LEU A 826 30.88 -26.26 -29.36
N THR A 827 31.40 -26.07 -28.14
CA THR A 827 32.21 -27.06 -27.42
C THR A 827 31.51 -27.66 -26.21
N ASP A 828 30.63 -26.89 -25.57
CA ASP A 828 29.97 -27.25 -24.31
C ASP A 828 28.56 -26.65 -24.23
N VAL A 829 27.60 -27.45 -23.77
CA VAL A 829 26.26 -27.02 -23.37
C VAL A 829 26.05 -27.45 -21.91
N GLY A 830 25.97 -26.50 -20.98
CA GLY A 830 25.88 -26.81 -19.55
C GLY A 830 24.57 -27.53 -19.17
N GLY A 831 23.49 -27.26 -19.89
CA GLY A 831 22.19 -27.92 -19.80
C GLY A 831 21.95 -28.92 -20.93
N ASP A 832 20.69 -29.09 -21.32
CA ASP A 832 20.29 -30.09 -22.31
C ASP A 832 20.38 -29.52 -23.74
N LEU A 833 20.97 -30.30 -24.65
CA LEU A 833 20.84 -30.13 -26.09
C LEU A 833 19.57 -30.85 -26.55
N ARG A 834 18.54 -30.09 -26.93
CA ARG A 834 17.24 -30.60 -27.41
C ARG A 834 17.06 -30.30 -28.90
N LEU A 835 16.98 -31.35 -29.70
CA LEU A 835 16.70 -31.33 -31.13
C LEU A 835 15.38 -32.05 -31.38
N ARG A 836 14.37 -31.33 -31.86
CA ARG A 836 13.02 -31.90 -32.05
C ARG A 836 12.32 -31.36 -33.29
N ARG A 837 11.75 -32.24 -34.11
CA ARG A 837 11.01 -31.90 -35.34
C ARG A 837 11.77 -30.93 -36.26
N LEU A 838 13.00 -31.29 -36.63
CA LEU A 838 13.82 -30.59 -37.61
C LEU A 838 13.81 -31.37 -38.92
N ASP A 839 12.63 -31.48 -39.54
CA ASP A 839 12.34 -32.48 -40.58
C ASP A 839 13.14 -32.28 -41.89
N SER A 840 13.75 -31.11 -42.10
CA SER A 840 14.66 -30.89 -43.26
C SER A 840 16.08 -31.43 -43.04
N LEU A 841 16.49 -31.74 -41.81
CA LEU A 841 17.78 -32.36 -41.52
C LEU A 841 17.76 -33.83 -41.93
N THR A 842 18.58 -34.18 -42.91
CA THR A 842 18.70 -35.53 -43.48
C THR A 842 20.15 -35.82 -43.83
N ASN A 843 20.58 -37.06 -43.66
CA ASN A 843 21.94 -37.47 -44.07
C ASN A 843 21.97 -38.01 -45.52
N GLU A 844 20.90 -37.79 -46.30
CA GLU A 844 20.87 -38.23 -47.69
C GLU A 844 21.88 -37.42 -48.51
N ALA A 845 22.97 -38.06 -48.96
CA ALA A 845 23.92 -37.51 -49.94
C ALA A 845 23.26 -37.37 -51.33
N ARG A 846 22.29 -36.47 -51.49
CA ARG A 846 21.63 -36.19 -52.78
C ARG A 846 22.07 -34.83 -53.31
N ALA A 847 23.07 -34.82 -54.18
CA ALA A 847 23.35 -33.86 -55.27
C ALA A 847 23.09 -32.33 -55.09
N GLY A 848 22.84 -31.81 -53.89
CA GLY A 848 22.32 -30.47 -53.64
C GLY A 848 22.85 -29.75 -52.39
N GLY A 849 23.93 -30.26 -51.78
CA GLY A 849 24.43 -29.76 -50.48
C GLY A 849 23.96 -30.66 -49.36
N ALA A 850 24.84 -30.94 -48.40
CA ALA A 850 24.56 -31.87 -47.32
C ALA A 850 23.68 -31.18 -46.26
N LYS A 851 22.57 -31.81 -45.88
CA LYS A 851 21.57 -31.25 -44.96
C LYS A 851 21.78 -31.78 -43.53
N ASP A 852 23.00 -31.58 -43.05
CA ASP A 852 23.57 -32.43 -42.01
C ASP A 852 23.37 -31.89 -40.59
N LEU A 853 23.22 -32.83 -39.66
CA LEU A 853 23.53 -32.61 -38.25
C LEU A 853 25.06 -32.43 -38.12
N SER A 854 25.52 -31.36 -37.46
CA SER A 854 26.94 -30.99 -37.45
C SER A 854 27.33 -30.24 -36.17
N PHE A 855 27.92 -30.99 -35.24
CA PHE A 855 28.47 -30.50 -33.97
C PHE A 855 29.92 -31.01 -33.76
N PRO A 856 30.84 -30.79 -34.73
CA PRO A 856 32.15 -31.42 -34.75
C PRO A 856 33.07 -31.05 -33.59
N SER A 857 32.78 -29.95 -32.89
CA SER A 857 33.57 -29.48 -31.74
C SER A 857 32.90 -29.78 -30.39
N LEU A 858 31.68 -30.31 -30.38
CA LEU A 858 30.89 -30.48 -29.16
C LEU A 858 31.42 -31.67 -28.36
N VAL A 859 31.95 -31.40 -27.16
CA VAL A 859 32.58 -32.42 -26.31
C VAL A 859 31.63 -32.87 -25.20
N GLN A 860 30.81 -31.97 -24.68
CA GLN A 860 30.00 -32.22 -23.51
C GLN A 860 28.65 -31.50 -23.57
N VAL A 861 27.61 -32.17 -23.07
CA VAL A 861 26.29 -31.60 -22.80
C VAL A 861 25.76 -32.06 -21.44
N GLY A 862 24.90 -31.30 -20.78
CA GLY A 862 24.15 -31.71 -19.57
C GLY A 862 23.01 -32.70 -19.84
N GLY A 863 22.54 -32.78 -21.07
CA GLY A 863 21.58 -33.79 -21.55
C GLY A 863 21.54 -33.77 -23.07
N LEU A 864 21.13 -34.86 -23.69
CA LEU A 864 20.95 -34.93 -25.14
C LEU A 864 19.57 -35.54 -25.44
N GLU A 865 18.71 -34.75 -26.05
CA GLU A 865 17.38 -35.17 -26.48
C GLU A 865 17.27 -34.98 -28.00
N ILE A 866 17.19 -36.09 -28.74
CA ILE A 866 16.97 -36.11 -30.19
C ILE A 866 15.66 -36.87 -30.43
N THR A 867 14.59 -36.13 -30.73
CA THR A 867 13.26 -36.72 -30.82
C THR A 867 12.45 -36.27 -32.02
N ALA A 868 11.63 -37.17 -32.55
CA ALA A 868 10.74 -36.86 -33.68
C ALA A 868 11.48 -36.21 -34.88
N MET A 869 12.69 -36.69 -35.19
CA MET A 869 13.46 -36.29 -36.37
C MET A 869 13.16 -37.29 -37.49
N ASP A 870 12.10 -37.05 -38.25
CA ASP A 870 11.50 -38.08 -39.10
C ASP A 870 12.37 -38.50 -40.29
N ASP A 871 13.23 -37.61 -40.82
CA ASP A 871 14.08 -37.88 -41.97
C ASP A 871 15.59 -38.08 -41.63
N LEU A 872 15.97 -38.02 -40.35
CA LEU A 872 17.34 -38.27 -39.89
C LEU A 872 17.67 -39.78 -39.91
N GLU A 873 18.77 -40.18 -40.55
CA GLU A 873 19.15 -41.59 -40.77
C GLU A 873 20.24 -42.09 -39.81
N ASP A 874 21.13 -41.21 -39.37
CA ASP A 874 22.19 -41.45 -38.38
C ASP A 874 22.47 -40.16 -37.57
N LEU A 875 23.45 -40.20 -36.67
CA LEU A 875 23.83 -39.09 -35.79
C LEU A 875 25.21 -38.49 -36.13
N ALA A 876 25.70 -38.68 -37.36
CA ALA A 876 26.94 -38.08 -37.85
C ALA A 876 26.96 -36.57 -37.54
N GLY A 877 28.15 -36.05 -37.25
CA GLY A 877 28.36 -34.72 -36.73
C GLY A 877 28.45 -34.64 -35.21
N LEU A 878 28.11 -35.69 -34.45
CA LEU A 878 28.27 -35.75 -32.98
C LEU A 878 29.52 -36.51 -32.51
N GLU A 879 30.48 -36.80 -33.39
CA GLU A 879 31.60 -37.74 -33.13
C GLU A 879 32.53 -37.31 -32.00
N SER A 880 32.59 -36.00 -31.75
CA SER A 880 33.40 -35.42 -30.67
C SER A 880 32.74 -35.50 -29.30
N LEU A 881 31.44 -35.84 -29.24
CA LEU A 881 30.67 -35.85 -28.00
C LEU A 881 31.15 -36.98 -27.10
N ALA A 882 31.84 -36.63 -26.02
CA ALA A 882 32.41 -37.57 -25.08
C ALA A 882 31.52 -37.79 -23.84
N ARG A 883 30.70 -36.80 -23.47
CA ARG A 883 29.98 -36.79 -22.18
C ARG A 883 28.57 -36.21 -22.30
N VAL A 884 27.61 -36.92 -21.71
CA VAL A 884 26.21 -36.46 -21.55
C VAL A 884 25.83 -36.52 -20.08
N GLY A 885 25.46 -35.38 -19.49
CA GLY A 885 24.95 -35.32 -18.13
C GLY A 885 25.99 -35.43 -17.04
N VAL A 886 27.26 -35.22 -17.37
CA VAL A 886 28.37 -35.24 -16.43
C VAL A 886 29.41 -34.19 -16.80
N ASP A 887 30.02 -33.56 -15.81
CA ASP A 887 31.15 -32.65 -15.99
C ASP A 887 32.51 -33.38 -16.05
N ASP A 888 33.60 -32.62 -16.23
CA ASP A 888 34.99 -33.11 -16.18
C ASP A 888 35.35 -33.86 -14.89
N ALA A 889 34.65 -33.57 -13.79
CA ALA A 889 34.84 -34.20 -12.48
C ALA A 889 33.95 -35.45 -12.29
N GLY A 890 33.10 -35.79 -13.26
CA GLY A 890 32.14 -36.88 -13.20
C GLY A 890 30.90 -36.58 -12.34
N SER A 891 30.68 -35.33 -11.96
CA SER A 891 29.46 -34.89 -11.27
C SER A 891 28.32 -34.76 -12.27
N LEU A 892 27.09 -35.13 -11.87
CA LEU A 892 25.91 -34.97 -12.71
C LEU A 892 25.66 -33.49 -13.05
N THR A 893 25.40 -33.21 -14.32
CA THR A 893 25.00 -31.91 -14.87
C THR A 893 23.70 -32.04 -15.65
N GLY A 894 22.90 -30.97 -15.73
CA GLY A 894 21.66 -30.91 -16.52
C GLY A 894 20.59 -31.95 -16.18
N GLY A 895 19.72 -32.25 -17.17
CA GLY A 895 18.71 -33.32 -17.12
C GLY A 895 19.34 -34.72 -17.07
N GLY A 896 20.61 -34.83 -17.43
CA GLY A 896 21.43 -36.03 -17.26
C GLY A 896 21.06 -37.19 -18.18
N ALA A 897 20.13 -36.97 -19.09
CA ALA A 897 19.53 -38.01 -19.91
C ALA A 897 20.03 -37.93 -21.36
N LEU A 898 20.40 -39.09 -21.91
CA LEU A 898 20.50 -39.33 -23.34
C LEU A 898 19.17 -39.95 -23.80
N VAL A 899 18.36 -39.19 -24.52
CA VAL A 899 17.04 -39.58 -25.02
C VAL A 899 17.05 -39.51 -26.54
N ILE A 900 16.92 -40.66 -27.19
CA ILE A 900 16.79 -40.77 -28.65
C ILE A 900 15.45 -41.47 -28.91
N ALA A 901 14.43 -40.72 -29.31
CA ALA A 901 13.08 -41.27 -29.36
C ALA A 901 12.23 -40.81 -30.53
N GLY A 902 11.49 -41.74 -31.13
CA GLY A 902 10.53 -41.42 -32.19
C GLY A 902 11.17 -40.92 -33.49
N ASN A 903 12.45 -41.24 -33.74
CA ASN A 903 13.12 -40.86 -34.99
C ASN A 903 12.86 -41.94 -36.03
N ARG A 904 11.97 -41.64 -37.00
CA ARG A 904 11.37 -42.65 -37.86
C ARG A 904 12.37 -43.32 -38.81
N ARG A 905 13.35 -42.57 -39.33
CA ARG A 905 14.34 -43.08 -40.27
C ARG A 905 15.67 -43.49 -39.67
N LEU A 906 15.91 -43.17 -38.39
CA LEU A 906 17.18 -43.43 -37.73
C LEU A 906 17.50 -44.93 -37.76
N ALA A 907 18.53 -45.30 -38.49
CA ALA A 907 18.93 -46.69 -38.77
C ALA A 907 20.16 -47.12 -37.96
N THR A 908 21.01 -46.17 -37.56
CA THR A 908 22.26 -46.40 -36.83
C THR A 908 22.48 -45.29 -35.78
N LEU A 909 23.34 -45.57 -34.78
CA LEU A 909 23.82 -44.57 -33.82
C LEU A 909 25.23 -44.06 -34.18
N PHE A 910 25.69 -44.32 -35.40
CA PHE A 910 26.88 -43.70 -35.99
C PHE A 910 26.85 -42.19 -35.72
N GLY A 911 27.96 -41.66 -35.20
CA GLY A 911 28.03 -40.32 -34.62
C GLY A 911 28.27 -40.31 -33.11
N LEU A 912 27.81 -41.32 -32.36
CA LEU A 912 28.00 -41.41 -30.91
C LEU A 912 29.19 -42.28 -30.46
N GLN A 913 30.07 -42.68 -31.38
CA GLN A 913 31.22 -43.55 -31.07
C GLN A 913 32.25 -42.90 -30.12
N GLY A 914 32.26 -41.57 -30.01
CA GLY A 914 33.11 -40.83 -29.07
C GLY A 914 32.60 -40.85 -27.63
N LEU A 915 31.36 -41.29 -27.39
CA LEU A 915 30.68 -41.18 -26.10
C LEU A 915 31.28 -42.12 -25.06
N VAL A 916 31.81 -41.53 -23.98
CA VAL A 916 32.47 -42.26 -22.88
C VAL A 916 31.57 -42.38 -21.65
N GLN A 917 30.70 -41.38 -21.39
CA GLN A 917 29.93 -41.33 -20.16
C GLN A 917 28.54 -40.72 -20.34
N VAL A 918 27.54 -41.36 -19.73
CA VAL A 918 26.15 -40.87 -19.59
C VAL A 918 25.80 -40.82 -18.11
N GLY A 919 25.27 -39.68 -17.65
CA GLY A 919 25.03 -39.41 -16.24
C GLY A 919 23.89 -40.20 -15.61
N ARG A 920 22.64 -39.94 -16.02
CA ARG A 920 21.42 -40.44 -15.36
C ARG A 920 20.67 -41.50 -16.15
N LYS A 921 20.21 -41.16 -17.35
CA LYS A 921 19.28 -42.00 -18.11
C LYS A 921 19.80 -42.23 -19.53
N LEU A 922 19.75 -43.47 -19.98
CA LEU A 922 19.83 -43.80 -21.40
C LEU A 922 18.45 -44.30 -21.84
N SER A 923 17.83 -43.61 -22.79
CA SER A 923 16.49 -43.91 -23.27
C SER A 923 16.48 -43.92 -24.80
N ILE A 924 16.42 -45.11 -25.40
CA ILE A 924 16.37 -45.26 -26.86
C ILE A 924 15.09 -46.02 -27.19
N VAL A 925 14.06 -45.30 -27.66
CA VAL A 925 12.70 -45.85 -27.79
C VAL A 925 11.98 -45.39 -29.05
N GLY A 926 11.30 -46.30 -29.73
CA GLY A 926 10.44 -45.95 -30.86
C GLY A 926 11.19 -45.42 -32.09
N ASN A 927 12.41 -45.90 -32.34
CA ASN A 927 13.18 -45.58 -33.55
C ASN A 927 13.01 -46.75 -34.55
N GLU A 928 11.99 -46.68 -35.41
CA GLU A 928 11.48 -47.83 -36.16
C GLU A 928 12.51 -48.54 -37.06
N ARG A 929 13.55 -47.84 -37.52
CA ARG A 929 14.59 -48.38 -38.40
C ARG A 929 15.88 -48.82 -37.70
N LEU A 930 16.03 -48.51 -36.41
CA LEU A 930 17.22 -48.88 -35.64
C LEU A 930 17.14 -50.37 -35.26
N THR A 931 17.63 -51.23 -36.15
CA THR A 931 17.54 -52.70 -35.98
C THR A 931 18.68 -53.29 -35.17
N GLU A 932 19.80 -52.57 -35.05
CA GLU A 932 20.94 -52.92 -34.21
C GLU A 932 21.60 -51.67 -33.64
N PHE A 933 22.32 -51.84 -32.51
CA PHE A 933 23.19 -50.80 -31.96
C PHE A 933 24.53 -50.83 -32.68
N SER A 934 24.55 -50.39 -33.94
CA SER A 934 25.77 -50.23 -34.72
C SER A 934 26.30 -48.81 -34.60
N PHE A 935 27.62 -48.70 -34.51
CA PHE A 935 28.39 -47.46 -34.69
C PHE A 935 29.20 -47.48 -35.99
N ASP A 936 28.95 -48.46 -36.87
CA ASP A 936 29.51 -48.51 -38.21
C ASP A 936 28.59 -47.76 -39.18
N ASP A 937 29.22 -47.09 -40.13
CA ASP A 937 28.61 -46.38 -41.26
C ASP A 937 28.14 -47.42 -42.30
N ASP A 938 27.12 -48.24 -41.96
CA ASP A 938 26.59 -49.23 -42.89
C ASP A 938 25.66 -48.53 -43.89
N ASP A 939 26.30 -47.85 -44.86
CA ASP A 939 25.72 -47.44 -46.14
C ASP A 939 24.84 -48.58 -46.65
N GLY A 940 23.53 -48.34 -46.74
CA GLY A 940 22.45 -49.31 -46.98
C GLY A 940 22.44 -50.06 -48.33
N ASP A 941 23.61 -50.44 -48.86
CA ASP A 941 23.80 -51.12 -50.14
C ASP A 941 24.18 -52.61 -50.03
N ARG A 942 24.14 -53.21 -48.83
CA ARG A 942 24.27 -54.68 -48.69
C ARG A 942 22.91 -55.34 -48.57
N GLU A 943 22.55 -56.10 -49.61
CA GLU A 943 21.46 -57.10 -49.55
C GLU A 943 21.51 -57.85 -48.21
N PRO A 944 20.36 -58.16 -47.58
CA PRO A 944 20.35 -58.95 -46.36
C PRO A 944 20.90 -60.34 -46.70
N ASP A 945 22.17 -60.56 -46.38
CA ASP A 945 22.84 -61.82 -46.68
C ASP A 945 22.21 -62.88 -45.78
N SER A 946 21.28 -63.63 -46.38
CA SER A 946 20.47 -64.71 -45.81
C SER A 946 21.26 -65.91 -45.24
N ASN A 947 22.54 -65.73 -44.91
CA ASN A 947 23.43 -66.81 -44.47
C ASN A 947 24.38 -66.47 -43.31
N LYS A 948 24.08 -65.44 -42.51
CA LYS A 948 24.59 -65.36 -41.11
C LYS A 948 23.49 -65.63 -40.07
N ASN A 949 22.65 -66.63 -40.34
CA ASN A 949 21.81 -67.24 -39.32
C ASN A 949 22.63 -68.22 -38.46
N GLY A 950 23.26 -67.68 -37.44
CA GLY A 950 23.51 -68.37 -36.17
C GLY A 950 23.40 -67.29 -35.10
N ILE A 951 22.33 -67.18 -34.33
CA ILE A 951 21.77 -68.22 -33.46
C ILE A 951 20.28 -67.91 -33.22
N VAL A 952 19.42 -68.90 -33.47
CA VAL A 952 18.15 -69.02 -32.75
C VAL A 952 18.52 -69.58 -31.37
N GLY A 953 18.34 -68.79 -30.32
CA GLY A 953 18.61 -69.19 -28.94
C GLY A 953 17.68 -68.44 -28.00
N ASP A 954 17.08 -69.19 -27.09
CA ASP A 954 16.16 -68.75 -26.04
C ASP A 954 16.62 -67.52 -25.25
N ILE A 955 15.64 -66.83 -24.69
CA ILE A 955 15.68 -65.63 -23.81
C ILE A 955 16.46 -65.83 -22.48
N ASP A 956 17.29 -66.85 -22.35
CA ASP A 956 18.07 -67.12 -21.13
C ASP A 956 19.53 -67.44 -21.48
N ASP A 957 20.37 -66.41 -21.71
CA ASP A 957 21.80 -66.45 -21.32
C ASP A 957 22.47 -65.07 -21.54
N ALA A 958 23.19 -64.63 -20.51
CA ALA A 958 23.70 -63.28 -20.30
C ALA A 958 25.01 -62.96 -21.05
N ASP A 959 25.18 -63.41 -22.29
CA ASP A 959 26.42 -63.18 -23.07
C ASP A 959 26.13 -62.90 -24.55
N ALA A 960 25.42 -61.81 -24.84
CA ALA A 960 25.46 -61.17 -26.15
C ALA A 960 26.57 -60.11 -26.13
N VAL A 961 27.61 -60.34 -26.94
CA VAL A 961 28.80 -59.50 -27.05
C VAL A 961 28.41 -58.11 -27.57
N PHE A 962 28.25 -57.16 -26.64
CA PHE A 962 28.36 -55.73 -26.94
C PHE A 962 29.81 -55.45 -27.36
N GLU A 963 30.01 -54.68 -28.42
CA GLU A 963 31.34 -54.20 -28.78
C GLU A 963 32.01 -53.55 -27.58
N ALA A 964 33.31 -53.84 -27.40
CA ALA A 964 34.06 -53.58 -26.17
C ALA A 964 34.09 -52.11 -25.71
N GLY A 965 33.66 -51.14 -26.54
CA GLY A 965 33.50 -49.73 -26.15
C GLY A 965 32.19 -49.42 -25.41
N PHE A 966 31.10 -50.16 -25.69
CA PHE A 966 29.78 -49.87 -25.12
C PHE A 966 29.61 -50.39 -23.68
N VAL A 967 30.37 -51.42 -23.29
CA VAL A 967 30.35 -51.96 -21.92
C VAL A 967 31.08 -51.04 -20.93
N ASP A 968 32.14 -50.34 -21.35
CA ASP A 968 32.90 -49.47 -20.47
C ASP A 968 32.11 -48.21 -20.04
N ALA A 969 31.28 -47.64 -20.93
CA ALA A 969 30.38 -46.52 -20.60
C ALA A 969 29.32 -46.86 -19.53
N PHE A 970 28.90 -48.13 -19.47
CA PHE A 970 27.94 -48.63 -18.48
C PHE A 970 28.57 -48.94 -17.12
N THR A 971 29.88 -49.20 -17.09
CA THR A 971 30.58 -49.56 -15.84
C THR A 971 30.76 -48.34 -14.90
N ALA A 972 30.50 -47.13 -15.40
CA ALA A 972 30.63 -45.86 -14.68
C ALA A 972 29.32 -45.28 -14.09
N LEU A 973 28.16 -45.95 -14.20
CA LEU A 973 26.93 -45.65 -13.42
C LEU A 973 27.08 -46.02 -11.91
N GLY A 974 28.30 -45.96 -11.39
CA GLY A 974 28.73 -46.60 -10.16
C GLY A 974 28.05 -46.04 -8.91
N ALA A 975 27.58 -46.95 -8.04
CA ALA A 975 27.39 -46.62 -6.64
C ALA A 975 28.68 -45.95 -6.10
N PRO A 976 28.59 -44.80 -5.42
CA PRO A 976 29.77 -44.16 -4.87
C PRO A 976 30.36 -45.06 -3.79
N ARG A 977 31.64 -45.42 -3.92
CA ARG A 977 32.39 -46.04 -2.82
C ARG A 977 33.14 -44.95 -2.08
N GLU A 978 32.59 -44.50 -0.95
CA GLU A 978 33.41 -44.00 0.15
C GLU A 978 33.76 -45.14 1.11
N GLU A 979 34.91 -44.98 1.75
CA GLU A 979 35.70 -45.95 2.52
C GLU A 979 34.99 -46.57 3.75
N ASN A 980 33.69 -46.31 3.99
CA ASN A 980 32.96 -46.74 5.19
C ASN A 980 31.51 -47.19 4.92
N GLY A 981 31.29 -48.12 3.99
CA GLY A 981 30.35 -49.25 4.15
C GLY A 981 28.88 -49.03 4.58
N VAL A 982 28.20 -47.92 4.23
CA VAL A 982 26.74 -47.78 4.44
C VAL A 982 26.05 -47.32 3.13
N PRO A 983 25.01 -48.01 2.64
CA PRO A 983 24.30 -47.62 1.41
C PRO A 983 23.28 -46.51 1.69
N ILE A 984 23.29 -45.46 0.86
CA ILE A 984 22.20 -44.47 0.75
C ILE A 984 21.32 -44.90 -0.44
N GLY A 985 20.02 -45.06 -0.22
CA GLY A 985 19.07 -45.44 -1.26
C GLY A 985 18.77 -44.30 -2.22
N GLY A 986 18.78 -44.61 -3.52
CA GLY A 986 18.39 -43.73 -4.62
C GLY A 986 18.78 -44.38 -5.95
N SER A 987 17.81 -44.95 -6.66
CA SER A 987 17.97 -45.68 -7.92
C SER A 987 17.93 -44.72 -9.12
N ASP A 988 19.06 -44.13 -9.50
CA ASP A 988 19.04 -43.04 -10.50
C ASP A 988 19.80 -43.33 -11.81
N GLY A 989 20.12 -44.61 -12.06
CA GLY A 989 20.56 -45.09 -13.37
C GLY A 989 19.47 -45.96 -14.01
N VAL A 990 18.70 -45.41 -14.96
CA VAL A 990 17.69 -46.18 -15.71
C VAL A 990 18.11 -46.29 -17.17
N VAL A 991 18.28 -47.52 -17.64
CA VAL A 991 18.53 -47.82 -19.05
C VAL A 991 17.25 -48.42 -19.60
N GLU A 992 16.59 -47.68 -20.49
CA GLU A 992 15.37 -48.11 -21.17
C GLU A 992 15.62 -48.16 -22.67
N VAL A 993 15.74 -49.38 -23.19
CA VAL A 993 15.83 -49.65 -24.61
C VAL A 993 14.59 -50.43 -25.01
N ARG A 994 13.74 -49.82 -25.85
CA ARG A 994 12.53 -50.45 -26.39
C ARG A 994 12.40 -50.13 -27.88
N ASN A 995 12.86 -51.06 -28.70
CA ASN A 995 12.45 -51.16 -30.09
C ASN A 995 11.62 -52.43 -30.26
N ASN A 996 10.70 -52.40 -31.23
CA ASN A 996 9.77 -53.49 -31.53
C ASN A 996 10.47 -54.86 -31.61
#